data_AF-E3H9B9-F1
#
_entry.id   AF-E3H9B9-F1
#
_cell.length_a   1.000
_cell.length_b   1.000
_cell.length_c   1.000
_cell.angle_alpha   90.00
_cell.angle_beta   90.00
_cell.angle_gamma   90.00
#
_symmetry.space_group_name_H-M   'P 1'
#
loop_
_entity.id
_entity.type
_entity.pdbx_description
1 polymer ?
#
loop_
_entity_poly.entity_id
_entity_poly.type
_entity_poly.pdbx_seq_one_letter_code
_entity_poly.pdbx_strand_id
1 'polypeptide(L)'
;MAGIGFEFRKLFSESDSTLGDLKAIAYSTLISVGPWLITTISLNFLMHISREYIFIRDERVLFMSTVLYCFIFSQLLATPWQYVVTRYMSDCIYQKRSNELRKTYIGIIKVIIIMAFIIGSLFLRNSPLPYYYKKMAVILFTLLSASWIGMCFVNVLKNYKFVAFSYFIGNLLAMVLGFYLIKNPINFPENFLATNLIFAYAMGILLTFLLLSYYLLSAFKERGGTEFGFLKYLKGYSSLFFMGLFYILGIWVHLFIVWTKGDHYIIAGTFTASPFYEVALFYAFFITIPSMVYFVVFLETKFFPDYKTYYAHISYKGTLDDIDKSLATMMDVLKREMFYCMEMQFFISISFALLSKLIFENYGLDLYLLDLFRISLFSAFCAVFISMIITIFLYFDARIQALMVSFVFFLTDLLFSLYFVKFGNEYTGLGFFLSSFITLLFANILLNRLFKNISYTTFYRQNFKKIIRSPLINILDKFLSRKGYLPVIVIILLSGFLNGCSRYDERGFNNITKHNWHTMSTYDFSGYDIQGYNSDGADKRGFTSLGWNIYTDSPYDYYSFDFYGRHSVTGTSFDENGFDASGYNSETGSVYNKDGFKREGIHIDTGTAFNKDGWGMYGVNKDTGEYYDSNGYNIQGYDREGYDRKGKDAEGFDREGWNENGVFKYTGTTVDYRGFEKDGYNPATKSKYDERGFDFKGIHNKTGTKYDLLKFDTEGIHKDTKTEFDVNGWTWYGLNSETRDYYDVNGYNKEGYDKSGYDDRGLDSDGYNRSGWSRKGIFKGTGTRYDYYGFDVRGINKETGSRYDEYGWNSRGISKKTGTKYDSLGFDRNGLHQTTGKNYSRDGWKNDATHIVTGTGYDPKGYDIYGYDKDGYDRRGYNFSGIDRNGFDRDGRYIGE
;
A
#
# COMPACT_ATOMS: atom_id res chain seq x y z
N MET A 1 -39.40 -33.76 15.16
CA MET A 1 -38.45 -34.77 15.68
C MET A 1 -39.04 -36.19 15.63
N ALA A 2 -40.31 -36.41 15.95
CA ALA A 2 -40.94 -37.74 15.98
C ALA A 2 -40.59 -38.71 14.82
N GLY A 3 -39.82 -39.76 15.13
CA GLY A 3 -39.78 -41.04 14.42
C GLY A 3 -38.43 -41.46 13.82
N ILE A 4 -37.32 -41.07 14.44
CA ILE A 4 -35.97 -41.65 14.22
C ILE A 4 -35.70 -42.75 15.26
N GLY A 5 -36.44 -42.75 16.38
CA GLY A 5 -36.24 -43.69 17.48
C GLY A 5 -36.28 -45.18 17.08
N PHE A 6 -36.89 -45.53 15.94
CA PHE A 6 -36.85 -46.90 15.40
C PHE A 6 -35.51 -47.27 14.76
N GLU A 7 -34.88 -46.36 13.99
CA GLU A 7 -33.51 -46.58 13.47
C GLU A 7 -32.50 -46.60 14.63
N PHE A 8 -32.65 -45.71 15.62
CA PHE A 8 -31.79 -45.73 16.81
C PHE A 8 -31.97 -47.00 17.63
N ARG A 9 -33.21 -47.38 17.97
CA ARG A 9 -33.47 -48.64 18.70
C ARG A 9 -32.92 -49.85 17.94
N LYS A 10 -33.07 -49.89 16.62
CA LYS A 10 -32.54 -50.97 15.78
C LYS A 10 -31.00 -51.02 15.80
N LEU A 11 -30.34 -49.87 15.65
CA LEU A 11 -28.87 -49.76 15.68
C LEU A 11 -28.27 -50.15 17.05
N PHE A 12 -28.95 -49.82 18.15
CA PHE A 12 -28.54 -50.20 19.50
C PHE A 12 -29.00 -51.60 19.93
N SER A 13 -29.96 -52.21 19.23
CA SER A 13 -30.42 -53.59 19.51
C SER A 13 -29.69 -54.66 18.69
N GLU A 14 -29.06 -54.28 17.58
CA GLU A 14 -28.32 -55.21 16.69
C GLU A 14 -26.81 -55.30 17.04
N SER A 15 -26.34 -54.61 18.08
CA SER A 15 -24.92 -54.55 18.47
C SER A 15 -24.56 -55.41 19.69
N ASP A 16 -24.48 -56.74 19.53
CA ASP A 16 -23.85 -57.63 20.54
C ASP A 16 -22.31 -57.45 20.64
N SER A 17 -21.74 -56.39 20.06
CA SER A 17 -20.30 -56.13 20.02
C SER A 17 -19.97 -54.66 20.26
N THR A 18 -18.86 -54.39 20.94
CA THR A 18 -18.33 -53.03 21.20
C THR A 18 -18.12 -52.20 19.93
N LEU A 19 -17.83 -52.85 18.79
CA LEU A 19 -17.74 -52.24 17.46
C LEU A 19 -19.10 -51.80 16.91
N GLY A 20 -20.18 -52.51 17.25
CA GLY A 20 -21.55 -52.13 16.90
C GLY A 20 -21.99 -50.88 17.64
N ASP A 21 -21.68 -50.78 18.94
CA ASP A 21 -21.97 -49.59 19.74
C ASP A 21 -21.21 -48.35 19.25
N LEU A 22 -19.93 -48.51 18.89
CA LEU A 22 -19.15 -47.44 18.26
C LEU A 22 -19.75 -46.97 16.93
N LYS A 23 -20.24 -47.90 16.09
CA LYS A 23 -20.95 -47.56 14.85
C LYS A 23 -22.26 -46.82 15.13
N ALA A 24 -23.03 -47.26 16.12
CA ALA A 24 -24.28 -46.62 16.53
C ALA A 24 -24.03 -45.19 17.06
N ILE A 25 -22.99 -44.99 17.87
CA ILE A 25 -22.57 -43.68 18.37
C ILE A 25 -22.09 -42.77 17.22
N ALA A 26 -21.24 -43.28 16.32
CA ALA A 26 -20.75 -42.53 15.17
C ALA A 26 -21.90 -42.09 14.25
N TYR A 27 -22.85 -43.00 13.98
CA TYR A 27 -24.03 -42.70 13.18
C TYR A 27 -24.94 -41.67 13.88
N SER A 28 -25.15 -41.80 15.19
CA SER A 28 -25.93 -40.84 15.98
C SER A 28 -25.32 -39.45 16.01
N THR A 29 -23.99 -39.39 16.09
CA THR A 29 -23.21 -38.14 16.04
C THR A 29 -23.34 -37.47 14.68
N LEU A 30 -23.18 -38.23 13.60
CA LEU A 30 -23.25 -37.75 12.23
C LEU A 30 -24.66 -37.25 11.85
N ILE A 31 -25.72 -37.88 12.39
CA ILE A 31 -27.09 -37.41 12.21
C ILE A 31 -27.36 -36.11 12.98
N SER A 32 -26.88 -36.02 14.22
CA SER A 32 -27.26 -34.94 15.13
C SER A 32 -26.43 -33.67 14.93
N VAL A 33 -25.11 -33.81 14.79
CA VAL A 33 -24.15 -32.70 14.75
C VAL A 33 -23.20 -32.76 13.53
N GLY A 34 -23.37 -33.78 12.67
CA GLY A 34 -22.51 -34.02 11.49
C GLY A 34 -22.26 -32.80 10.60
N PRO A 35 -23.27 -32.02 10.19
CA PRO A 35 -23.06 -30.82 9.37
C PRO A 35 -22.06 -29.81 9.97
N TRP A 36 -22.12 -29.60 11.29
CA TRP A 36 -21.22 -28.67 11.99
C TRP A 36 -19.81 -29.25 12.15
N LEU A 37 -19.70 -30.56 12.40
CA LEU A 37 -18.41 -31.26 12.44
C LEU A 37 -17.70 -31.22 11.08
N ILE A 38 -18.42 -31.55 10.00
CA ILE A 38 -17.86 -31.59 8.65
C ILE A 38 -17.36 -30.21 8.21
N THR A 39 -18.14 -29.16 8.48
CA THR A 39 -17.75 -27.77 8.16
C THR A 39 -16.58 -27.28 9.01
N THR A 40 -16.49 -27.72 10.27
CA THR A 40 -15.33 -27.41 11.11
C THR A 40 -14.06 -28.08 10.60
N ILE A 41 -14.14 -29.37 10.25
CA ILE A 41 -13.00 -30.12 9.74
C ILE A 41 -12.50 -29.48 8.43
N SER A 42 -13.41 -29.09 7.53
CA SER A 42 -13.04 -28.45 6.27
C SER A 42 -12.36 -27.10 6.48
N LEU A 43 -12.87 -26.26 7.40
CA LEU A 43 -12.24 -24.99 7.74
C LEU A 43 -10.85 -25.18 8.36
N ASN A 44 -10.69 -26.11 9.30
CA ASN A 44 -9.38 -26.40 9.89
C ASN A 44 -8.39 -26.96 8.88
N PHE A 45 -8.85 -27.81 7.96
CA PHE A 45 -8.04 -28.34 6.86
C PHE A 45 -7.55 -27.23 5.94
N LEU A 46 -8.46 -26.35 5.48
CA LEU A 46 -8.10 -25.18 4.67
C LEU A 46 -7.11 -24.28 5.41
N MET A 47 -7.30 -24.08 6.71
CA MET A 47 -6.38 -23.30 7.54
C MET A 47 -5.01 -23.96 7.68
N HIS A 48 -4.96 -25.27 7.90
CA HIS A 48 -3.71 -26.01 8.04
C HIS A 48 -2.90 -25.93 6.73
N ILE A 49 -3.52 -26.23 5.59
CA ILE A 49 -2.87 -26.14 4.28
C ILE A 49 -2.44 -24.70 3.97
N SER A 50 -3.27 -23.71 4.30
CA SER A 50 -2.91 -22.30 4.09
C SER A 50 -1.69 -21.85 4.89
N ARG A 51 -1.31 -22.57 5.97
CA ARG A 51 -0.06 -22.31 6.72
C ARG A 51 1.16 -22.86 6.01
N GLU A 52 1.04 -24.01 5.34
CA GLU A 52 2.17 -24.68 4.69
C GLU A 52 2.57 -24.01 3.37
N TYR A 53 1.61 -23.42 2.65
CA TYR A 53 1.86 -22.92 1.29
C TYR A 53 2.01 -21.40 1.18
N ILE A 54 1.52 -20.60 2.14
CA ILE A 54 1.52 -19.11 2.05
C ILE A 54 1.84 -18.49 3.41
N PHE A 55 2.77 -17.53 3.49
CA PHE A 55 3.24 -16.95 4.76
C PHE A 55 2.38 -15.82 5.34
N ILE A 56 1.42 -15.27 4.58
CA ILE A 56 0.67 -14.05 4.94
C ILE A 56 -0.36 -14.36 6.04
N ARG A 57 -0.03 -14.00 7.29
CA ARG A 57 -0.87 -14.21 8.48
C ARG A 57 -2.17 -13.41 8.42
N ASP A 58 -2.11 -12.18 7.93
CA ASP A 58 -3.25 -11.25 7.96
C ASP A 58 -4.41 -11.72 7.09
N GLU A 59 -4.11 -12.29 5.92
CA GLU A 59 -5.13 -12.84 5.02
C GLU A 59 -5.83 -14.09 5.58
N ARG A 60 -5.09 -14.94 6.30
CA ARG A 60 -5.69 -16.10 7.00
C ARG A 60 -6.62 -15.65 8.12
N VAL A 61 -6.20 -14.65 8.88
CA VAL A 61 -7.00 -14.06 9.96
C VAL A 61 -8.25 -13.38 9.38
N LEU A 62 -8.12 -12.69 8.25
CA LEU A 62 -9.23 -12.09 7.51
C LEU A 62 -10.22 -13.15 6.98
N PHE A 63 -9.74 -14.25 6.40
CA PHE A 63 -10.60 -15.37 5.98
C PHE A 63 -11.39 -15.94 7.16
N MET A 64 -10.71 -16.30 8.26
CA MET A 64 -11.36 -16.87 9.44
C MET A 64 -12.39 -15.94 10.06
N SER A 65 -12.05 -14.65 10.17
CA SER A 65 -12.96 -13.64 10.73
C SER A 65 -14.21 -13.47 9.89
N THR A 66 -14.07 -13.44 8.57
CA THR A 66 -15.24 -13.36 7.68
C THR A 66 -16.12 -14.59 7.78
N VAL A 67 -15.54 -15.79 7.81
CA VAL A 67 -16.31 -17.03 7.98
C VAL A 67 -17.04 -17.04 9.34
N LEU A 68 -16.35 -16.65 10.42
CA LEU A 68 -16.94 -16.56 11.76
C LEU A 68 -18.11 -15.58 11.81
N TYR A 69 -17.94 -14.38 11.25
CA TYR A 69 -19.02 -13.40 11.13
C TYR A 69 -20.20 -13.96 10.34
N CYS A 70 -19.94 -14.53 9.16
CA CYS A 70 -20.98 -15.14 8.34
C CYS A 70 -21.71 -16.24 9.12
N PHE A 71 -21.00 -17.06 9.89
CA PHE A 71 -21.57 -18.10 10.74
C PHE A 71 -22.48 -17.53 11.84
N ILE A 72 -21.97 -16.63 12.69
CA ILE A 72 -22.72 -16.07 13.84
C ILE A 72 -23.97 -15.32 13.37
N PHE A 73 -23.80 -14.39 12.43
CA PHE A 73 -24.92 -13.57 11.98
C PHE A 73 -25.93 -14.38 11.15
N SER A 74 -25.51 -15.46 10.48
CA SER A 74 -26.46 -16.30 9.72
C SER A 74 -27.40 -17.05 10.65
N GLN A 75 -26.90 -17.49 11.81
CA GLN A 75 -27.75 -18.06 12.87
C GLN A 75 -28.66 -17.00 13.47
N LEU A 76 -28.11 -15.82 13.81
CA LEU A 76 -28.90 -14.69 14.34
C LEU A 76 -30.09 -14.35 13.44
N LEU A 77 -29.87 -14.37 12.12
CA LEU A 77 -30.92 -14.11 11.14
C LEU A 77 -31.89 -15.29 10.99
N ALA A 78 -31.40 -16.53 10.93
CA ALA A 78 -32.24 -17.69 10.61
C ALA A 78 -33.06 -18.21 11.80
N THR A 79 -32.47 -18.27 13.00
CA THR A 79 -33.07 -18.93 14.19
C THR A 79 -34.47 -18.43 14.56
N PRO A 80 -34.78 -17.12 14.57
CA PRO A 80 -36.14 -16.64 14.83
C PRO A 80 -37.19 -17.25 13.89
N TRP A 81 -36.84 -17.42 12.62
CA TRP A 81 -37.72 -18.01 11.62
C TRP A 81 -37.81 -19.52 11.72
N GLN A 82 -36.72 -20.20 12.12
CA GLN A 82 -36.70 -21.66 12.28
C GLN A 82 -37.78 -22.13 13.27
N TYR A 83 -37.97 -21.44 14.40
CA TYR A 83 -39.01 -21.82 15.37
C TYR A 83 -40.44 -21.64 14.83
N VAL A 84 -40.70 -20.53 14.14
CA VAL A 84 -42.02 -20.26 13.53
C VAL A 84 -42.33 -21.28 12.44
N VAL A 85 -41.36 -21.53 11.55
CA VAL A 85 -41.53 -22.43 10.42
C VAL A 85 -41.62 -23.89 10.89
N THR A 86 -40.83 -24.31 11.87
CA THR A 86 -40.92 -25.66 12.44
C THR A 86 -42.31 -25.92 13.03
N ARG A 87 -42.91 -24.93 13.71
CA ARG A 87 -44.29 -25.05 14.20
C ARG A 87 -45.28 -25.18 13.05
N TYR A 88 -45.18 -24.30 12.05
CA TYR A 88 -46.03 -24.35 10.85
C TYR A 88 -45.96 -25.72 10.17
N MET A 89 -44.75 -26.23 9.97
CA MET A 89 -44.51 -27.53 9.37
C MET A 89 -45.13 -28.66 10.19
N SER A 90 -44.96 -28.64 11.52
CA SER A 90 -45.57 -29.63 12.41
C SER A 90 -47.10 -29.65 12.29
N ASP A 91 -47.74 -28.47 12.22
CA ASP A 91 -49.19 -28.37 12.06
C ASP A 91 -49.65 -28.83 10.66
N CYS A 92 -48.88 -28.55 9.60
CA CYS A 92 -49.13 -29.09 8.26
C CYS A 92 -49.04 -30.62 8.22
N ILE A 93 -48.02 -31.20 8.84
CA ILE A 93 -47.84 -32.67 8.90
C ILE A 93 -48.98 -33.31 9.70
N TYR A 94 -49.32 -32.75 10.86
CA TYR A 94 -50.41 -33.25 11.70
C TYR A 94 -51.76 -33.23 10.97
N GLN A 95 -52.03 -32.16 10.21
CA GLN A 95 -53.27 -32.00 9.44
C GLN A 95 -53.24 -32.67 8.06
N LYS A 96 -52.20 -33.46 7.74
CA LYS A 96 -51.98 -34.12 6.44
C LYS A 96 -51.98 -33.15 5.24
N ARG A 97 -51.60 -31.89 5.48
CA ARG A 97 -51.45 -30.82 4.46
C ARG A 97 -50.01 -30.71 3.96
N SER A 98 -49.42 -31.86 3.60
CA SER A 98 -48.03 -31.99 3.14
C SER A 98 -47.73 -31.13 1.89
N ASN A 99 -48.77 -30.86 1.10
CA ASN A 99 -48.71 -30.17 -0.18
C ASN A 99 -48.28 -28.70 -0.04
N GLU A 100 -48.49 -28.10 1.13
CA GLU A 100 -48.12 -26.71 1.40
C GLU A 100 -46.62 -26.55 1.71
N LEU A 101 -45.92 -27.62 2.07
CA LEU A 101 -44.53 -27.58 2.54
C LEU A 101 -43.56 -27.11 1.46
N ARG A 102 -43.76 -27.52 0.20
CA ARG A 102 -42.93 -27.09 -0.95
C ARG A 102 -42.94 -25.57 -1.11
N LYS A 103 -44.13 -24.97 -1.18
CA LYS A 103 -44.30 -23.53 -1.38
C LYS A 103 -43.84 -22.75 -0.16
N THR A 104 -44.07 -23.28 1.03
CA THR A 104 -43.57 -22.69 2.28
C THR A 104 -42.05 -22.62 2.27
N TYR A 105 -41.37 -23.70 1.91
CA TYR A 105 -39.91 -23.75 1.78
C TYR A 105 -39.39 -22.66 0.82
N ILE A 106 -39.98 -22.57 -0.38
CA ILE A 106 -39.62 -21.55 -1.36
C ILE A 106 -39.85 -20.14 -0.79
N GLY A 107 -40.98 -19.91 -0.12
CA GLY A 107 -41.33 -18.62 0.47
C GLY A 107 -40.34 -18.17 1.55
N ILE A 108 -40.00 -19.03 2.51
CA ILE A 108 -39.06 -18.66 3.58
C ILE A 108 -37.64 -18.47 3.05
N ILE A 109 -37.17 -19.32 2.12
CA ILE A 109 -35.84 -19.16 1.51
C ILE A 109 -35.73 -17.82 0.79
N LYS A 110 -36.77 -17.39 0.06
CA LYS A 110 -36.80 -16.05 -0.56
C LYS A 110 -36.64 -14.94 0.47
N VAL A 111 -37.42 -14.98 1.56
CA VAL A 111 -37.35 -13.97 2.63
C VAL A 111 -35.95 -13.90 3.22
N ILE A 112 -35.36 -15.06 3.52
CA ILE A 112 -34.04 -15.15 4.15
C ILE A 112 -32.92 -14.69 3.23
N ILE A 113 -32.95 -15.08 1.95
CA ILE A 113 -31.96 -14.64 0.96
C ILE A 113 -32.01 -13.11 0.80
N ILE A 114 -33.21 -12.52 0.66
CA ILE A 114 -33.37 -11.07 0.50
C ILE A 114 -32.86 -10.32 1.74
N MET A 115 -33.26 -10.75 2.94
CA MET A 115 -32.79 -10.12 4.18
C MET A 115 -31.28 -10.27 4.36
N ALA A 116 -30.72 -11.46 4.15
CA ALA A 116 -29.29 -11.70 4.28
C ALA A 116 -28.48 -10.86 3.29
N PHE A 117 -28.91 -10.78 2.04
CA PHE A 117 -28.25 -9.95 1.04
C PHE A 117 -28.26 -8.46 1.41
N ILE A 118 -29.40 -7.93 1.87
CA ILE A 118 -29.53 -6.53 2.29
C ILE A 118 -28.66 -6.25 3.52
N ILE A 119 -28.75 -7.09 4.57
CA ILE A 119 -28.00 -6.92 5.81
C ILE A 119 -26.49 -6.99 5.54
N GLY A 120 -26.04 -8.00 4.79
CA GLY A 120 -24.62 -8.17 4.45
C GLY A 120 -24.08 -7.01 3.60
N SER A 121 -24.85 -6.55 2.61
CA SER A 121 -24.46 -5.42 1.76
C SER A 121 -24.39 -4.11 2.53
N LEU A 122 -25.32 -3.87 3.48
CA LEU A 122 -25.30 -2.70 4.34
C LEU A 122 -24.10 -2.71 5.29
N PHE A 123 -23.79 -3.88 5.89
CA PHE A 123 -22.66 -4.03 6.80
C PHE A 123 -21.32 -3.73 6.11
N LEU A 124 -21.11 -4.27 4.90
CA LEU A 124 -19.84 -4.09 4.16
C LEU A 124 -19.78 -2.82 3.30
N ARG A 125 -20.82 -1.97 3.31
CA ARG A 125 -20.89 -0.78 2.45
C ARG A 125 -19.69 0.16 2.64
N ASN A 126 -19.36 0.44 3.90
CA ASN A 126 -18.31 1.41 4.28
C ASN A 126 -16.97 0.76 4.61
N SER A 127 -16.82 -0.56 4.43
CA SER A 127 -15.58 -1.27 4.70
C SER A 127 -14.48 -0.88 3.69
N PRO A 128 -13.19 -0.81 4.08
CA PRO A 128 -12.09 -0.57 3.15
C PRO A 128 -11.79 -1.76 2.21
N LEU A 129 -12.45 -2.91 2.40
CA LEU A 129 -12.19 -4.11 1.61
C LEU A 129 -12.55 -3.94 0.12
N PRO A 130 -11.85 -4.65 -0.78
CA PRO A 130 -12.16 -4.66 -2.19
C PRO A 130 -13.58 -5.15 -2.51
N TYR A 131 -14.18 -4.64 -3.59
CA TYR A 131 -15.55 -4.94 -3.97
C TYR A 131 -15.80 -6.45 -4.24
N TYR A 132 -14.83 -7.16 -4.83
CA TYR A 132 -14.94 -8.60 -5.07
C TYR A 132 -14.95 -9.40 -3.76
N TYR A 133 -14.13 -9.00 -2.77
CA TYR A 133 -14.11 -9.65 -1.46
C TYR A 133 -15.46 -9.47 -0.76
N LYS A 134 -15.98 -8.24 -0.75
CA LYS A 134 -17.29 -7.93 -0.17
C LYS A 134 -18.40 -8.77 -0.78
N LYS A 135 -18.41 -8.92 -2.11
CA LYS A 135 -19.37 -9.78 -2.81
C LYS A 135 -19.31 -11.23 -2.34
N MET A 136 -18.11 -11.82 -2.28
CA MET A 136 -17.94 -13.22 -1.88
C MET A 136 -18.37 -13.43 -0.43
N ALA A 137 -18.06 -12.49 0.46
CA ALA A 137 -18.53 -12.52 1.85
C ALA A 137 -20.07 -12.44 1.96
N VAL A 138 -20.73 -11.55 1.21
CA VAL A 138 -22.21 -11.45 1.19
C VAL A 138 -22.85 -12.71 0.62
N ILE A 139 -22.28 -13.30 -0.43
CA ILE A 139 -22.76 -14.57 -1.00
C ILE A 139 -22.64 -15.69 0.03
N LEU A 140 -21.49 -15.83 0.68
CA LEU A 140 -21.28 -16.83 1.73
C LEU A 140 -22.29 -16.67 2.88
N PHE A 141 -22.46 -15.45 3.39
CA PHE A 141 -23.43 -15.14 4.44
C PHE A 141 -24.86 -15.52 4.04
N THR A 142 -25.24 -15.21 2.81
CA THR A 142 -26.57 -15.52 2.25
C THR A 142 -26.81 -17.03 2.15
N LEU A 143 -25.82 -17.76 1.64
CA LEU A 143 -25.90 -19.22 1.47
C LEU A 143 -25.94 -19.94 2.82
N LEU A 144 -25.15 -19.52 3.80
CA LEU A 144 -25.19 -20.06 5.16
C LEU A 144 -26.57 -19.81 5.80
N SER A 145 -27.09 -18.59 5.69
CA SER A 145 -28.43 -18.23 6.21
C SER A 145 -29.54 -19.11 5.60
N ALA A 146 -29.49 -19.33 4.29
CA ALA A 146 -30.45 -20.19 3.60
C ALA A 146 -30.30 -21.68 3.97
N SER A 147 -29.07 -22.15 4.20
CA SER A 147 -28.77 -23.54 4.58
C SER A 147 -29.32 -23.91 5.95
N TRP A 148 -29.28 -23.00 6.93
CA TRP A 148 -29.90 -23.18 8.25
C TRP A 148 -31.40 -23.46 8.15
N ILE A 149 -32.10 -22.77 7.25
CA ILE A 149 -33.53 -22.99 7.00
C ILE A 149 -33.76 -24.32 6.27
N GLY A 150 -32.93 -24.63 5.27
CA GLY A 150 -32.95 -25.92 4.58
C GLY A 150 -32.87 -27.09 5.55
N MET A 151 -31.97 -27.02 6.54
CA MET A 151 -31.80 -28.06 7.56
C MET A 151 -33.08 -28.35 8.35
N CYS A 152 -33.86 -27.31 8.70
CA CYS A 152 -35.15 -27.50 9.37
C CYS A 152 -36.13 -28.33 8.54
N PHE A 153 -36.14 -28.16 7.21
CA PHE A 153 -37.03 -28.91 6.33
C PHE A 153 -36.57 -30.35 6.12
N VAL A 154 -35.26 -30.61 6.03
CA VAL A 154 -34.82 -31.99 5.77
C VAL A 154 -35.06 -32.90 6.98
N ASN A 155 -35.03 -32.34 8.20
CA ASN A 155 -35.42 -33.07 9.41
C ASN A 155 -36.86 -33.63 9.36
N VAL A 156 -37.74 -33.07 8.52
CA VAL A 156 -39.09 -33.61 8.28
C VAL A 156 -39.07 -34.82 7.35
N LEU A 157 -38.17 -34.85 6.37
CA LEU A 157 -38.04 -35.94 5.40
C LEU A 157 -37.29 -37.15 5.96
N LYS A 158 -36.58 -36.99 7.10
CA LYS A 158 -35.88 -38.06 7.82
C LYS A 158 -34.80 -38.81 7.03
N ASN A 159 -34.34 -38.28 5.89
CA ASN A 159 -33.23 -38.88 5.14
C ASN A 159 -31.90 -38.24 5.55
N TYR A 160 -31.44 -38.58 6.75
CA TYR A 160 -30.21 -38.01 7.31
C TYR A 160 -28.96 -38.44 6.55
N LYS A 161 -28.97 -39.61 5.91
CA LYS A 161 -27.88 -40.07 5.03
C LYS A 161 -27.62 -39.09 3.89
N PHE A 162 -28.69 -38.64 3.22
CA PHE A 162 -28.57 -37.67 2.14
C PHE A 162 -28.12 -36.29 2.64
N VAL A 163 -28.57 -35.87 3.83
CA VAL A 163 -28.10 -34.61 4.46
C VAL A 163 -26.60 -34.68 4.68
N ALA A 164 -26.13 -35.69 5.40
CA ALA A 164 -24.72 -35.83 5.72
C ALA A 164 -23.87 -35.97 4.44
N PHE A 165 -24.34 -36.72 3.45
CA PHE A 165 -23.69 -36.81 2.13
C PHE A 165 -23.59 -35.45 1.44
N SER A 166 -24.66 -34.65 1.45
CA SER A 166 -24.67 -33.32 0.83
C SER A 166 -23.65 -32.38 1.48
N TYR A 167 -23.59 -32.37 2.82
CA TYR A 167 -22.59 -31.59 3.55
C TYR A 167 -21.17 -32.11 3.30
N PHE A 168 -20.97 -33.43 3.28
CA PHE A 168 -19.66 -34.04 3.01
C PHE A 168 -19.14 -33.67 1.61
N ILE A 169 -19.95 -33.88 0.56
CA ILE A 169 -19.56 -33.57 -0.82
C ILE A 169 -19.33 -32.08 -1.03
N GLY A 170 -20.20 -31.22 -0.48
CA GLY A 170 -20.01 -29.77 -0.58
C GLY A 170 -18.74 -29.30 0.12
N ASN A 171 -18.45 -29.80 1.32
CA ASN A 171 -17.21 -29.46 2.02
C ASN A 171 -15.97 -30.09 1.38
N LEU A 172 -16.08 -31.29 0.80
CA LEU A 172 -15.01 -31.90 0.01
C LEU A 172 -14.68 -31.03 -1.20
N LEU A 173 -15.70 -30.51 -1.91
CA LEU A 173 -15.49 -29.53 -2.98
C LEU A 173 -14.78 -28.27 -2.46
N ALA A 174 -15.20 -27.71 -1.32
CA ALA A 174 -14.52 -26.56 -0.73
C ALA A 174 -13.04 -26.84 -0.41
N MET A 175 -12.74 -28.02 0.13
CA MET A 175 -11.37 -28.43 0.45
C MET A 175 -10.51 -28.64 -0.81
N VAL A 176 -11.03 -29.36 -1.80
CA VAL A 176 -10.31 -29.63 -3.07
C VAL A 176 -10.11 -28.35 -3.87
N LEU A 177 -11.17 -27.55 -4.01
CA LEU A 177 -11.11 -26.27 -4.72
C LEU A 177 -10.22 -25.27 -3.96
N GLY A 178 -10.28 -25.25 -2.63
CA GLY A 178 -9.42 -24.41 -1.81
C GLY A 178 -7.95 -24.81 -1.94
N PHE A 179 -7.62 -26.10 -1.88
CA PHE A 179 -6.26 -26.58 -2.14
C PHE A 179 -5.78 -26.22 -3.55
N TYR A 180 -6.63 -26.41 -4.55
CA TYR A 180 -6.32 -26.04 -5.93
C TYR A 180 -6.06 -24.54 -6.08
N LEU A 181 -6.90 -23.68 -5.47
CA LEU A 181 -6.76 -22.23 -5.52
C LEU A 181 -5.65 -21.68 -4.62
N ILE A 182 -5.19 -22.42 -3.61
CA ILE A 182 -3.96 -22.06 -2.88
C ILE A 182 -2.74 -22.25 -3.80
N LYS A 183 -2.72 -23.30 -4.62
CA LYS A 183 -1.62 -23.57 -5.57
C LYS A 183 -1.70 -22.77 -6.86
N ASN A 184 -2.91 -22.60 -7.38
CA ASN A 184 -3.22 -21.87 -8.61
C ASN A 184 -4.24 -20.76 -8.30
N PRO A 185 -3.85 -19.70 -7.59
CA PRO A 185 -4.77 -18.65 -7.18
C PRO A 185 -5.32 -17.89 -8.38
N ILE A 186 -6.60 -17.57 -8.33
CA ILE A 186 -7.18 -16.53 -9.19
C ILE A 186 -6.54 -15.23 -8.71
N ASN A 187 -5.74 -14.54 -9.55
CA ASN A 187 -5.11 -13.30 -9.09
C ASN A 187 -6.18 -12.25 -8.82
N PHE A 188 -6.21 -11.74 -7.59
CA PHE A 188 -6.97 -10.57 -7.20
C PHE A 188 -5.98 -9.47 -6.80
N PRO A 189 -6.27 -8.18 -7.06
CA PRO A 189 -5.32 -7.09 -6.79
C PRO A 189 -4.88 -6.98 -5.32
N GLU A 190 -5.81 -7.25 -4.40
CA GLU A 190 -5.61 -7.20 -2.94
C GLU A 190 -6.29 -8.39 -2.26
N ASN A 191 -5.79 -8.81 -1.09
CA ASN A 191 -6.39 -9.89 -0.29
C ASN A 191 -6.64 -11.17 -1.11
N PHE A 192 -5.65 -11.56 -1.92
CA PHE A 192 -5.83 -12.56 -2.98
C PHE A 192 -6.10 -13.96 -2.40
N LEU A 193 -5.37 -14.38 -1.38
CA LEU A 193 -5.56 -15.67 -0.74
C LEU A 193 -6.90 -15.72 -0.02
N ALA A 194 -7.20 -14.71 0.80
CA ALA A 194 -8.45 -14.65 1.56
C ALA A 194 -9.67 -14.70 0.63
N THR A 195 -9.61 -13.98 -0.50
CA THR A 195 -10.68 -14.01 -1.52
C THR A 195 -10.84 -15.40 -2.14
N ASN A 196 -9.74 -16.04 -2.53
CA ASN A 196 -9.76 -17.39 -3.10
C ASN A 196 -10.32 -18.44 -2.12
N LEU A 197 -9.96 -18.35 -0.84
CA LEU A 197 -10.47 -19.25 0.20
C LEU A 197 -11.96 -19.05 0.48
N ILE A 198 -12.43 -17.79 0.57
CA ILE A 198 -13.86 -17.51 0.71
C ILE A 198 -14.63 -18.02 -0.50
N PHE A 199 -14.09 -17.80 -1.71
CA PHE A 199 -14.72 -18.31 -2.92
C PHE A 199 -14.83 -19.84 -2.92
N ALA A 200 -13.74 -20.54 -2.60
CA ALA A 200 -13.75 -22.00 -2.48
C ALA A 200 -14.79 -22.49 -1.47
N TYR A 201 -14.82 -21.87 -0.29
CA TYR A 201 -15.76 -22.22 0.76
C TYR A 201 -17.21 -21.91 0.35
N ALA A 202 -17.46 -20.75 -0.26
CA ALA A 202 -18.78 -20.37 -0.77
C ALA A 202 -19.30 -21.34 -1.85
N MET A 203 -18.43 -21.84 -2.73
CA MET A 203 -18.79 -22.85 -3.73
C MET A 203 -19.18 -24.19 -3.10
N GLY A 204 -18.48 -24.62 -2.06
CA GLY A 204 -18.85 -25.83 -1.32
C GLY A 204 -20.18 -25.70 -0.57
N ILE A 205 -20.41 -24.56 0.07
CA ILE A 205 -21.70 -24.25 0.72
C ILE A 205 -22.82 -24.11 -0.33
N LEU A 206 -22.55 -23.52 -1.50
CA LEU A 206 -23.50 -23.45 -2.61
C LEU A 206 -23.91 -24.85 -3.07
N LEU A 207 -22.96 -25.75 -3.30
CA LEU A 207 -23.27 -27.13 -3.69
C LEU A 207 -24.12 -27.83 -2.62
N THR A 208 -23.74 -27.68 -1.34
CA THR A 208 -24.52 -28.21 -0.21
C THR A 208 -25.97 -27.69 -0.26
N PHE A 209 -26.15 -26.38 -0.41
CA PHE A 209 -27.46 -25.75 -0.49
C PHE A 209 -28.27 -26.26 -1.69
N LEU A 210 -27.66 -26.40 -2.86
CA LEU A 210 -28.32 -26.90 -4.07
C LEU A 210 -28.77 -28.35 -3.92
N LEU A 211 -27.93 -29.23 -3.37
CA LEU A 211 -28.27 -30.63 -3.13
C LEU A 211 -29.44 -30.77 -2.14
N LEU A 212 -29.38 -30.04 -1.01
CA LEU A 212 -30.46 -30.03 -0.03
C LEU A 212 -31.75 -29.46 -0.64
N SER A 213 -31.67 -28.36 -1.37
CA SER A 213 -32.82 -27.73 -2.05
C SER A 213 -33.44 -28.67 -3.09
N TYR A 214 -32.61 -29.34 -3.89
CA TYR A 214 -33.06 -30.33 -4.87
C TYR A 214 -33.82 -31.48 -4.20
N TYR A 215 -33.28 -32.02 -3.11
CA TYR A 215 -33.93 -33.09 -2.36
C TYR A 215 -35.27 -32.65 -1.75
N LEU A 216 -35.32 -31.46 -1.15
CA LEU A 216 -36.56 -30.90 -0.60
C LEU A 216 -37.63 -30.68 -1.67
N LEU A 217 -37.25 -30.09 -2.80
CA LEU A 217 -38.17 -29.79 -3.90
C LEU A 217 -38.60 -31.04 -4.67
N SER A 218 -37.81 -32.10 -4.68
CA SER A 218 -38.19 -33.38 -5.30
C SER A 218 -39.10 -34.21 -4.38
N ALA A 219 -38.87 -34.18 -3.06
CA ALA A 219 -39.68 -34.90 -2.09
C ALA A 219 -41.12 -34.36 -2.00
N PHE A 220 -41.31 -33.04 -2.02
CA PHE A 220 -42.64 -32.43 -2.00
C PHE A 220 -43.19 -32.24 -3.43
N LYS A 221 -43.87 -33.28 -3.96
CA LYS A 221 -44.37 -33.32 -5.35
C LYS A 221 -45.55 -32.38 -5.64
N GLU A 222 -46.42 -32.14 -4.67
CA GLU A 222 -47.68 -31.40 -4.87
C GLU A 222 -47.50 -29.87 -4.78
N ARG A 223 -48.20 -29.12 -5.65
CA ARG A 223 -48.06 -27.65 -5.78
C ARG A 223 -49.17 -26.85 -5.05
N GLY A 224 -49.82 -27.44 -4.05
CA GLY A 224 -50.86 -26.77 -3.25
C GLY A 224 -50.32 -25.69 -2.31
N GLY A 225 -51.16 -24.75 -1.86
CA GLY A 225 -50.81 -23.76 -0.82
C GLY A 225 -50.32 -22.39 -1.31
N THR A 226 -50.02 -21.52 -0.35
CA THR A 226 -49.47 -20.15 -0.54
C THR A 226 -48.01 -20.13 -0.13
N GLU A 227 -47.15 -19.37 -0.84
CA GLU A 227 -45.72 -19.32 -0.52
C GLU A 227 -45.47 -18.67 0.86
N PHE A 228 -46.29 -17.67 1.21
CA PHE A 228 -46.13 -16.90 2.44
C PHE A 228 -47.17 -17.24 3.52
N GLY A 229 -47.81 -18.41 3.41
CA GLY A 229 -48.83 -18.87 4.36
C GLY A 229 -48.34 -18.92 5.81
N PHE A 230 -47.05 -19.21 6.02
CA PHE A 230 -46.42 -19.26 7.33
C PHE A 230 -46.38 -17.90 8.05
N LEU A 231 -46.41 -16.76 7.34
CA LEU A 231 -46.40 -15.44 7.97
C LEU A 231 -47.64 -15.20 8.86
N LYS A 232 -48.75 -15.89 8.58
CA LYS A 232 -49.96 -15.83 9.43
C LYS A 232 -49.68 -16.32 10.86
N TYR A 233 -48.70 -17.20 11.05
CA TYR A 233 -48.32 -17.71 12.36
C TYR A 233 -47.63 -16.65 13.21
N LEU A 234 -47.02 -15.60 12.62
CA LEU A 234 -46.43 -14.51 13.41
C LEU A 234 -47.46 -13.80 14.30
N LYS A 235 -48.74 -13.71 13.89
CA LYS A 235 -49.78 -13.04 14.68
C LYS A 235 -50.34 -13.90 15.83
N GLY A 236 -50.16 -15.22 15.79
CA GLY A 236 -50.65 -16.16 16.82
C GLY A 236 -49.53 -16.85 17.63
N TYR A 237 -48.31 -16.84 17.10
CA TYR A 237 -47.13 -17.53 17.62
C TYR A 237 -45.91 -16.60 17.60
N SER A 238 -46.09 -15.27 17.74
CA SER A 238 -44.98 -14.30 17.85
C SER A 238 -43.99 -14.65 18.96
N SER A 239 -44.46 -15.29 20.03
CA SER A 239 -43.60 -15.78 21.11
C SER A 239 -42.52 -16.75 20.61
N LEU A 240 -42.76 -17.54 19.57
CA LEU A 240 -41.74 -18.41 18.97
C LEU A 240 -40.63 -17.61 18.27
N PHE A 241 -41.01 -16.54 17.57
CA PHE A 241 -40.05 -15.67 16.90
C PHE A 241 -39.13 -14.98 17.90
N PHE A 242 -39.71 -14.35 18.94
CA PHE A 242 -38.93 -13.66 19.97
C PHE A 242 -38.14 -14.61 20.86
N MET A 243 -38.66 -15.81 21.14
CA MET A 243 -37.90 -16.84 21.85
C MET A 243 -36.64 -17.23 21.06
N GLY A 244 -36.79 -17.48 19.75
CA GLY A 244 -35.65 -17.77 18.89
C GLY A 244 -34.64 -16.64 18.87
N LEU A 245 -35.10 -15.39 18.76
CA LEU A 245 -34.27 -14.18 18.79
C LEU A 245 -33.51 -14.01 20.11
N PHE A 246 -34.19 -14.08 21.25
CA PHE A 246 -33.55 -13.93 22.56
C PHE A 246 -32.62 -15.09 22.88
N TYR A 247 -32.97 -16.32 22.49
CA TYR A 247 -32.10 -17.46 22.71
C TYR A 247 -30.78 -17.31 21.94
N ILE A 248 -30.85 -16.98 20.64
CA ILE A 248 -29.63 -16.82 19.84
C ILE A 248 -28.82 -15.59 20.28
N LEU A 249 -29.47 -14.51 20.71
CA LEU A 249 -28.77 -13.37 21.32
C LEU A 249 -28.11 -13.76 22.65
N GLY A 250 -28.76 -14.56 23.50
CA GLY A 250 -28.16 -15.06 24.74
C GLY A 250 -26.94 -15.96 24.52
N ILE A 251 -26.82 -16.61 23.35
CA ILE A 251 -25.61 -17.36 22.99
C ILE A 251 -24.47 -16.45 22.54
N TRP A 252 -24.73 -15.28 21.96
CA TRP A 252 -23.70 -14.49 21.26
C TRP A 252 -23.47 -13.07 21.81
N VAL A 253 -24.34 -12.55 22.68
CA VAL A 253 -24.27 -11.13 23.09
C VAL A 253 -23.01 -10.81 23.90
N HIS A 254 -22.53 -11.73 24.73
CA HIS A 254 -21.23 -11.58 25.40
C HIS A 254 -20.07 -11.36 24.42
N LEU A 255 -20.09 -12.03 23.27
CA LEU A 255 -19.06 -11.86 22.24
C LEU A 255 -19.11 -10.45 21.64
N PHE A 256 -20.31 -9.93 21.37
CA PHE A 256 -20.49 -8.56 20.89
C PHE A 256 -20.02 -7.51 21.90
N ILE A 257 -20.18 -7.79 23.20
CA ILE A 257 -19.66 -6.92 24.26
C ILE A 257 -18.13 -6.97 24.28
N VAL A 258 -17.52 -8.16 24.17
CA VAL A 258 -16.05 -8.28 24.08
C VAL A 258 -15.51 -7.58 22.84
N TRP A 259 -16.17 -7.73 21.69
CA TRP A 259 -15.80 -7.03 20.45
C TRP A 259 -15.83 -5.50 20.53
N THR A 260 -16.64 -4.94 21.44
CA THR A 260 -16.79 -3.48 21.57
C THR A 260 -16.05 -2.88 22.75
N LYS A 261 -15.84 -3.64 23.83
CA LYS A 261 -15.31 -3.14 25.11
C LYS A 261 -14.23 -4.01 25.74
N GLY A 262 -14.02 -5.23 25.25
CA GLY A 262 -12.99 -6.16 25.77
C GLY A 262 -11.72 -6.14 24.93
N ASP A 263 -10.90 -7.19 25.08
CA ASP A 263 -9.71 -7.42 24.26
C ASP A 263 -10.12 -7.81 22.83
N HIS A 264 -10.07 -6.85 21.92
CA HIS A 264 -10.50 -7.00 20.53
C HIS A 264 -9.49 -6.40 19.56
N TYR A 265 -9.45 -7.00 18.37
CA TYR A 265 -8.58 -6.60 17.26
C TYR A 265 -9.44 -6.23 16.06
N ILE A 266 -9.11 -5.12 15.40
CA ILE A 266 -9.76 -4.70 14.17
C ILE A 266 -8.98 -5.29 12.99
N ILE A 267 -9.63 -6.17 12.23
CA ILE A 267 -9.08 -6.92 11.11
C ILE A 267 -9.59 -6.27 9.82
N ALA A 268 -8.64 -5.86 8.97
CA ALA A 268 -8.87 -5.17 7.70
C ALA A 268 -9.86 -3.99 7.82
N GLY A 269 -9.77 -3.22 8.92
CA GLY A 269 -10.62 -2.05 9.18
C GLY A 269 -12.13 -2.35 9.22
N THR A 270 -12.54 -3.62 9.36
CA THR A 270 -13.93 -4.04 9.18
C THR A 270 -14.42 -4.98 10.27
N PHE A 271 -13.69 -6.06 10.54
CA PHE A 271 -14.11 -7.10 11.47
C PHE A 271 -13.44 -6.86 12.83
N THR A 272 -14.20 -6.94 13.91
CA THR A 272 -13.68 -6.94 15.28
C THR A 272 -13.68 -8.37 15.78
N ALA A 273 -12.52 -8.91 16.15
CA ALA A 273 -12.43 -10.27 16.67
C ALA A 273 -11.67 -10.30 18.00
N SER A 274 -11.98 -11.29 18.82
CA SER A 274 -11.21 -11.63 20.02
C SER A 274 -10.73 -13.08 19.89
N PRO A 275 -9.61 -13.32 19.19
CA PRO A 275 -9.23 -14.66 18.73
C PRO A 275 -9.09 -15.67 19.87
N PHE A 276 -8.51 -15.27 21.01
CA PHE A 276 -8.36 -16.17 22.15
C PHE A 276 -9.72 -16.56 22.75
N TYR A 277 -10.60 -15.59 22.94
CA TYR A 277 -11.90 -15.85 23.53
C TYR A 277 -12.81 -16.66 22.61
N GLU A 278 -12.80 -16.37 21.31
CA GLU A 278 -13.57 -17.11 20.30
C GLU A 278 -13.11 -18.56 20.17
N VAL A 279 -11.80 -18.80 20.15
CA VAL A 279 -11.22 -20.15 20.09
C VAL A 279 -11.54 -20.93 21.38
N ALA A 280 -11.46 -20.29 22.55
CA ALA A 280 -11.86 -20.88 23.83
C ALA A 280 -13.35 -21.31 23.83
N LEU A 281 -14.25 -20.41 23.41
CA LEU A 281 -15.68 -20.69 23.28
C LEU A 281 -15.94 -21.84 22.29
N PHE A 282 -15.25 -21.83 21.16
CA PHE A 282 -15.37 -22.86 20.13
C PHE A 282 -15.04 -24.24 20.70
N TYR A 283 -13.86 -24.40 21.32
CA TYR A 283 -13.48 -25.68 21.93
C TYR A 283 -14.40 -26.09 23.08
N ALA A 284 -14.89 -25.13 23.87
CA ALA A 284 -15.87 -25.40 24.92
C ALA A 284 -17.17 -26.00 24.36
N PHE A 285 -17.74 -25.43 23.29
CA PHE A 285 -18.92 -26.00 22.64
C PHE A 285 -18.65 -27.36 21.98
N PHE A 286 -17.45 -27.60 21.45
CA PHE A 286 -17.06 -28.92 20.92
C PHE A 286 -17.14 -30.04 21.96
N ILE A 287 -16.78 -29.75 23.20
CA ILE A 287 -16.81 -30.72 24.30
C ILE A 287 -18.24 -31.10 24.69
N THR A 288 -19.25 -30.30 24.32
CA THR A 288 -20.66 -30.56 24.63
C THR A 288 -21.38 -31.47 23.64
N ILE A 289 -20.76 -31.83 22.51
CA ILE A 289 -21.37 -32.70 21.48
C ILE A 289 -21.95 -34.02 22.06
N PRO A 290 -21.27 -34.76 22.97
CA PRO A 290 -21.80 -36.00 23.51
C PRO A 290 -23.17 -35.83 24.17
N SER A 291 -23.37 -34.74 24.93
CA SER A 291 -24.66 -34.43 25.55
C SER A 291 -25.76 -34.16 24.52
N MET A 292 -25.47 -33.46 23.42
CA MET A 292 -26.44 -33.20 22.36
C MET A 292 -26.87 -34.48 21.66
N VAL A 293 -25.92 -35.37 21.36
CA VAL A 293 -26.18 -36.67 20.73
C VAL A 293 -27.02 -37.55 21.66
N TYR A 294 -26.61 -37.66 22.92
CA TYR A 294 -27.36 -38.43 23.91
C TYR A 294 -28.78 -37.88 24.09
N PHE A 295 -28.95 -36.55 24.13
CA PHE A 295 -30.26 -35.91 24.25
C PHE A 295 -31.21 -36.29 23.12
N VAL A 296 -30.77 -36.22 21.87
CA VAL A 296 -31.59 -36.63 20.72
C VAL A 296 -31.98 -38.11 20.82
N VAL A 297 -31.04 -38.98 21.21
CA VAL A 297 -31.28 -40.42 21.31
C VAL A 297 -32.29 -40.74 22.42
N PHE A 298 -32.09 -40.26 23.65
CA PHE A 298 -33.02 -40.61 24.75
C PHE A 298 -34.39 -39.96 24.55
N LEU A 299 -34.44 -38.74 23.99
CA LEU A 299 -35.68 -38.05 23.76
C LEU A 299 -36.59 -38.84 22.80
N GLU A 300 -36.01 -39.45 21.76
CA GLU A 300 -36.75 -40.28 20.80
C GLU A 300 -36.99 -41.72 21.29
N THR A 301 -36.03 -42.33 21.97
CA THR A 301 -36.09 -43.77 22.30
C THR A 301 -36.71 -44.07 23.67
N LYS A 302 -36.64 -43.15 24.63
CA LYS A 302 -37.15 -43.33 26.00
C LYS A 302 -38.32 -42.40 26.30
N PHE A 303 -38.13 -41.09 26.16
CA PHE A 303 -39.15 -40.10 26.55
C PHE A 303 -40.37 -40.07 25.63
N PHE A 304 -40.17 -40.07 24.30
CA PHE A 304 -41.28 -39.93 23.35
C PHE A 304 -42.35 -41.05 23.42
N PRO A 305 -42.00 -42.33 23.64
CA PRO A 305 -42.97 -43.38 23.95
C PRO A 305 -43.86 -43.05 25.16
N ASP A 306 -43.27 -42.67 26.29
CA ASP A 306 -44.02 -42.36 27.52
C ASP A 306 -44.90 -41.11 27.35
N TYR A 307 -44.38 -40.10 26.65
CA TYR A 307 -45.13 -38.92 26.24
C TYR A 307 -46.39 -39.30 25.45
N LYS A 308 -46.27 -40.21 24.48
CA LYS A 308 -47.41 -40.68 23.69
C LYS A 308 -48.43 -41.42 24.56
N THR A 309 -47.96 -42.28 25.46
CA THR A 309 -48.82 -43.03 26.38
C THR A 309 -49.63 -42.09 27.27
N TYR A 310 -48.98 -41.10 27.89
CA TYR A 310 -49.64 -40.07 28.70
C TYR A 310 -50.75 -39.33 27.92
N TYR A 311 -50.43 -38.79 26.72
CA TYR A 311 -51.43 -38.10 25.91
C TYR A 311 -52.52 -39.02 25.34
N ALA A 312 -52.24 -40.31 25.16
CA ALA A 312 -53.25 -41.30 24.78
C ALA A 312 -54.24 -41.55 25.92
N HIS A 313 -53.77 -41.65 27.17
CA HIS A 313 -54.66 -41.75 28.34
C HIS A 313 -55.57 -40.51 28.46
N ILE A 314 -55.04 -39.30 28.22
CA ILE A 314 -55.83 -38.07 28.24
C ILE A 314 -56.88 -38.02 27.11
N SER A 315 -56.50 -38.44 25.90
CA SER A 315 -57.34 -38.21 24.70
C SER A 315 -58.40 -39.29 24.46
N TYR A 316 -58.22 -40.51 25.00
CA TYR A 316 -59.06 -41.66 24.69
C TYR A 316 -59.85 -42.23 25.88
N LYS A 317 -59.22 -43.04 26.75
CA LYS A 317 -59.92 -43.80 27.82
C LYS A 317 -59.09 -43.99 29.11
N GLY A 318 -58.19 -43.09 29.46
CA GLY A 318 -57.46 -43.19 30.73
C GLY A 318 -58.31 -42.79 31.94
N THR A 319 -58.22 -43.54 33.03
CA THR A 319 -58.70 -43.07 34.35
C THR A 319 -57.75 -42.00 34.89
N LEU A 320 -58.17 -41.23 35.91
CA LEU A 320 -57.29 -40.26 36.57
C LEU A 320 -56.00 -40.92 37.09
N ASP A 321 -56.12 -42.12 37.66
CA ASP A 321 -54.98 -42.91 38.14
C ASP A 321 -54.04 -43.32 36.99
N ASP A 322 -54.57 -43.71 35.83
CA ASP A 322 -53.74 -44.00 34.64
C ASP A 322 -53.00 -42.75 34.13
N ILE A 323 -53.67 -41.59 34.14
CA ILE A 323 -53.08 -40.31 33.73
C ILE A 323 -51.96 -39.91 34.70
N ASP A 324 -52.20 -40.00 36.01
CA ASP A 324 -51.22 -39.62 37.02
C ASP A 324 -50.03 -40.59 37.05
N LYS A 325 -50.26 -41.90 36.89
CA LYS A 325 -49.17 -42.90 36.76
C LYS A 325 -48.34 -42.70 35.50
N SER A 326 -48.97 -42.48 34.36
CA SER A 326 -48.25 -42.25 33.09
C SER A 326 -47.50 -40.92 33.09
N LEU A 327 -48.06 -39.88 33.74
CA LEU A 327 -47.37 -38.61 33.98
C LEU A 327 -46.15 -38.80 34.88
N ALA A 328 -46.30 -39.46 36.03
CA ALA A 328 -45.21 -39.72 36.96
C ALA A 328 -44.08 -40.53 36.29
N THR A 329 -44.43 -41.55 35.51
CA THR A 329 -43.48 -42.36 34.73
C THR A 329 -42.73 -41.51 33.70
N MET A 330 -43.45 -40.72 32.88
CA MET A 330 -42.84 -39.84 31.90
C MET A 330 -41.89 -38.82 32.55
N MET A 331 -42.29 -38.26 33.70
CA MET A 331 -41.49 -37.30 34.46
C MET A 331 -40.24 -37.93 35.07
N ASP A 332 -40.36 -39.12 35.65
CA ASP A 332 -39.23 -39.86 36.23
C ASP A 332 -38.19 -40.18 35.15
N VAL A 333 -38.64 -40.72 34.01
CA VAL A 333 -37.78 -41.00 32.85
C VAL A 333 -37.09 -39.73 32.39
N LEU A 334 -37.83 -38.63 32.19
CA LEU A 334 -37.22 -37.38 31.75
C LEU A 334 -36.17 -36.86 32.74
N LYS A 335 -36.50 -36.81 34.04
CA LYS A 335 -35.58 -36.30 35.07
C LYS A 335 -34.34 -37.16 35.19
N ARG A 336 -34.50 -38.48 35.22
CA ARG A 336 -33.40 -39.44 35.32
C ARG A 336 -32.44 -39.32 34.14
N GLU A 337 -32.97 -39.33 32.91
CA GLU A 337 -32.13 -39.25 31.70
C GLU A 337 -31.50 -37.86 31.54
N MET A 338 -32.20 -36.77 31.91
CA MET A 338 -31.60 -35.44 31.94
C MET A 338 -30.48 -35.31 32.98
N PHE A 339 -30.69 -35.84 34.19
CA PHE A 339 -29.68 -35.80 35.25
C PHE A 339 -28.46 -36.63 34.86
N TYR A 340 -28.66 -37.84 34.31
CA TYR A 340 -27.57 -38.65 33.77
C TYR A 340 -26.80 -37.93 32.66
N CYS A 341 -27.50 -37.25 31.74
CA CYS A 341 -26.86 -36.42 30.71
C CYS A 341 -25.99 -35.30 31.32
N MET A 342 -26.52 -34.58 32.31
CA MET A 342 -25.82 -33.52 33.04
C MET A 342 -24.60 -34.05 33.79
N GLU A 343 -24.75 -35.16 34.50
CA GLU A 343 -23.69 -35.82 35.24
C GLU A 343 -22.55 -36.27 34.31
N MET A 344 -22.90 -36.98 33.24
CA MET A 344 -21.93 -37.47 32.25
C MET A 344 -21.18 -36.30 31.59
N GLN A 345 -21.91 -35.27 31.15
CA GLN A 345 -21.29 -34.08 30.56
C GLN A 345 -20.45 -33.30 31.57
N PHE A 346 -20.85 -33.25 32.85
CA PHE A 346 -20.07 -32.61 33.90
C PHE A 346 -18.74 -33.34 34.14
N PHE A 347 -18.75 -34.68 34.13
CA PHE A 347 -17.51 -35.47 34.21
C PHE A 347 -16.58 -35.27 33.02
N ILE A 348 -17.12 -35.21 31.80
CA ILE A 348 -16.32 -34.85 30.61
C ILE A 348 -15.72 -33.44 30.80
N SER A 349 -16.57 -32.49 31.17
CA SER A 349 -16.22 -31.09 31.35
C SER A 349 -15.09 -30.91 32.37
N ILE A 350 -15.23 -31.47 33.57
CA ILE A 350 -14.21 -31.37 34.62
C ILE A 350 -12.91 -32.09 34.22
N SER A 351 -13.00 -33.22 33.51
CA SER A 351 -11.82 -33.94 33.01
C SER A 351 -11.01 -33.07 32.06
N PHE A 352 -11.65 -32.43 31.08
CA PHE A 352 -10.99 -31.48 30.18
C PHE A 352 -10.49 -30.23 30.91
N ALA A 353 -11.23 -29.70 31.88
CA ALA A 353 -10.78 -28.55 32.66
C ALA A 353 -9.48 -28.86 33.44
N LEU A 354 -9.37 -30.06 34.01
CA LEU A 354 -8.18 -30.52 34.74
C LEU A 354 -7.01 -30.85 33.81
N LEU A 355 -7.25 -31.60 32.73
CA LEU A 355 -6.22 -32.05 31.79
C LEU A 355 -5.78 -30.95 30.81
N SER A 356 -6.57 -29.88 30.66
CA SER A 356 -6.29 -28.79 29.72
C SER A 356 -4.90 -28.18 29.89
N LYS A 357 -4.40 -28.07 31.12
CA LYS A 357 -3.04 -27.53 31.36
C LYS A 357 -1.98 -28.38 30.67
N LEU A 358 -2.04 -29.71 30.84
CA LEU A 358 -1.07 -30.63 30.23
C LEU A 358 -1.16 -30.60 28.69
N ILE A 359 -2.38 -30.51 28.15
CA ILE A 359 -2.61 -30.40 26.71
C ILE A 359 -2.00 -29.08 26.20
N PHE A 360 -2.30 -27.96 26.86
CA PHE A 360 -1.90 -26.63 26.40
C PHE A 360 -0.40 -26.43 26.51
N GLU A 361 0.24 -26.87 27.59
CA GLU A 361 1.70 -26.83 27.76
C GLU A 361 2.40 -27.68 26.70
N ASN A 362 1.89 -28.89 26.41
CA ASN A 362 2.50 -29.77 25.41
C ASN A 362 2.43 -29.21 23.98
N TYR A 363 1.40 -28.42 23.67
CA TYR A 363 1.25 -27.75 22.36
C TYR A 363 1.78 -26.31 22.36
N GLY A 364 2.38 -25.83 23.47
CA GLY A 364 2.89 -24.46 23.59
C GLY A 364 1.82 -23.38 23.43
N LEU A 365 0.59 -23.63 23.89
CA LEU A 365 -0.54 -22.70 23.82
C LEU A 365 -0.49 -21.66 24.95
N ASP A 366 -1.05 -20.49 24.68
CA ASP A 366 -1.07 -19.35 25.60
C ASP A 366 -1.83 -19.66 26.91
N LEU A 367 -1.30 -19.22 28.05
CA LEU A 367 -1.90 -19.42 29.37
C LEU A 367 -3.20 -18.61 29.55
N TYR A 368 -3.32 -17.45 28.93
CA TYR A 368 -4.57 -16.69 28.93
C TYR A 368 -5.68 -17.44 28.19
N LEU A 369 -5.36 -18.10 27.06
CA LEU A 369 -6.31 -18.97 26.35
C LEU A 369 -6.78 -20.14 27.23
N LEU A 370 -5.88 -20.71 28.04
CA LEU A 370 -6.19 -21.79 28.99
C LEU A 370 -7.25 -21.35 30.01
N ASP A 371 -7.09 -20.17 30.59
CA ASP A 371 -8.01 -19.65 31.60
C ASP A 371 -9.39 -19.34 30.99
N LEU A 372 -9.42 -18.70 29.82
CA LEU A 372 -10.66 -18.45 29.07
C LEU A 372 -11.37 -19.76 28.71
N PHE A 373 -10.62 -20.78 28.28
CA PHE A 373 -11.17 -22.08 27.92
C PHE A 373 -11.83 -22.77 29.11
N ARG A 374 -11.20 -22.76 30.29
CA ARG A 374 -11.73 -23.37 31.51
C ARG A 374 -13.06 -22.77 31.95
N ILE A 375 -13.18 -21.43 31.91
CA ILE A 375 -14.43 -20.73 32.23
C ILE A 375 -15.49 -21.03 31.17
N SER A 376 -15.12 -20.91 29.89
CA SER A 376 -16.02 -21.12 28.75
C SER A 376 -16.62 -22.52 28.71
N LEU A 377 -15.88 -23.52 29.16
CA LEU A 377 -16.30 -24.91 29.22
C LEU A 377 -17.54 -25.10 30.12
N PHE A 378 -17.57 -24.47 31.29
CA PHE A 378 -18.75 -24.51 32.17
C PHE A 378 -19.90 -23.63 31.67
N SER A 379 -19.60 -22.53 30.96
CA SER A 379 -20.63 -21.72 30.29
C SER A 379 -21.32 -22.50 29.19
N ALA A 380 -20.55 -23.18 28.33
CA ALA A 380 -21.07 -24.02 27.25
C ALA A 380 -21.90 -25.19 27.80
N PHE A 381 -21.45 -25.83 28.88
CA PHE A 381 -22.23 -26.82 29.63
C PHE A 381 -23.63 -26.28 29.97
N CYS A 382 -23.71 -25.13 30.63
CA CYS A 382 -24.98 -24.56 31.05
C CYS A 382 -25.87 -24.16 29.86
N ALA A 383 -25.29 -23.52 28.84
CA ALA A 383 -25.99 -23.07 27.63
C ALA A 383 -26.66 -24.24 26.89
N VAL A 384 -25.98 -25.38 26.78
CA VAL A 384 -26.54 -26.57 26.11
C VAL A 384 -27.72 -27.13 26.88
N PHE A 385 -27.68 -27.18 28.22
CA PHE A 385 -28.84 -27.64 29.00
C PHE A 385 -30.01 -26.66 28.99
N ILE A 386 -29.77 -25.35 28.90
CA ILE A 386 -30.82 -24.37 28.64
C ILE A 386 -31.54 -24.69 27.33
N SER A 387 -30.79 -25.00 26.26
CA SER A 387 -31.34 -25.38 24.95
C SER A 387 -32.21 -26.64 25.01
N MET A 388 -31.78 -27.65 25.80
CA MET A 388 -32.53 -28.89 26.00
C MET A 388 -33.85 -28.62 26.75
N ILE A 389 -33.82 -27.81 27.81
CA ILE A 389 -35.03 -27.45 28.57
C ILE A 389 -36.00 -26.62 27.71
N ILE A 390 -35.50 -25.68 26.90
CA ILE A 390 -36.32 -24.95 25.93
C ILE A 390 -36.99 -25.92 24.95
N THR A 391 -36.25 -26.92 24.46
CA THR A 391 -36.81 -27.95 23.57
C THR A 391 -37.92 -28.75 24.27
N ILE A 392 -37.74 -29.12 25.55
CA ILE A 392 -38.76 -29.81 26.34
C ILE A 392 -40.00 -28.92 26.55
N PHE A 393 -39.83 -27.63 26.85
CA PHE A 393 -40.97 -26.70 26.91
C PHE A 393 -41.76 -26.68 25.60
N LEU A 394 -41.07 -26.72 24.47
CA LEU A 394 -41.72 -26.75 23.15
C LEU A 394 -42.46 -28.06 22.87
N TYR A 395 -41.98 -29.20 23.39
CA TYR A 395 -42.70 -30.48 23.34
C TYR A 395 -44.07 -30.39 24.02
N PHE A 396 -44.17 -29.65 25.12
CA PHE A 396 -45.43 -29.42 25.85
C PHE A 396 -46.21 -28.16 25.39
N ASP A 397 -45.80 -27.53 24.29
CA ASP A 397 -46.32 -26.22 23.83
C ASP A 397 -46.30 -25.12 24.92
N ALA A 398 -45.35 -25.20 25.86
CA ALA A 398 -45.13 -24.24 26.95
C ALA A 398 -44.32 -23.02 26.46
N ARG A 399 -44.86 -22.34 25.43
CA ARG A 399 -44.18 -21.26 24.70
C ARG A 399 -43.80 -20.05 25.55
N ILE A 400 -44.61 -19.73 26.56
CA ILE A 400 -44.36 -18.58 27.45
C ILE A 400 -43.17 -18.88 28.35
N GLN A 401 -43.11 -20.08 28.92
CA GLN A 401 -42.01 -20.53 29.77
C GLN A 401 -40.70 -20.55 28.99
N ALA A 402 -40.71 -21.08 27.76
CA ALA A 402 -39.56 -21.04 26.87
C ALA A 402 -39.12 -19.60 26.55
N LEU A 403 -40.06 -18.70 26.22
CA LEU A 403 -39.76 -17.29 25.98
C LEU A 403 -39.14 -16.62 27.21
N MET A 404 -39.67 -16.88 28.41
CA MET A 404 -39.13 -16.34 29.66
C MET A 404 -37.70 -16.80 29.90
N VAL A 405 -37.39 -18.09 29.71
CA VAL A 405 -36.02 -18.61 29.85
C VAL A 405 -35.08 -17.97 28.84
N SER A 406 -35.45 -17.91 27.55
CA SER A 406 -34.63 -17.26 26.52
C SER A 406 -34.39 -15.78 26.80
N PHE A 407 -35.42 -15.06 27.27
CA PHE A 407 -35.31 -13.65 27.60
C PHE A 407 -34.44 -13.41 28.84
N VAL A 408 -34.61 -14.20 29.90
CA VAL A 408 -33.74 -14.15 31.09
C VAL A 408 -32.30 -14.40 30.68
N PHE A 409 -32.04 -15.43 29.87
CA PHE A 409 -30.70 -15.75 29.39
C PHE A 409 -30.02 -14.58 28.68
N PHE A 410 -30.72 -13.98 27.71
CA PHE A 410 -30.24 -12.81 27.00
C PHE A 410 -29.99 -11.62 27.92
N LEU A 411 -30.96 -11.32 28.80
CA LEU A 411 -30.89 -10.16 29.67
C LEU A 411 -29.75 -10.29 30.69
N THR A 412 -29.62 -11.44 31.34
CA THR A 412 -28.55 -11.68 32.31
C THR A 412 -27.19 -11.73 31.62
N ASP A 413 -27.10 -12.27 30.39
CA ASP A 413 -25.82 -12.30 29.67
C ASP A 413 -25.38 -10.88 29.27
N LEU A 414 -26.30 -10.09 28.73
CA LEU A 414 -26.05 -8.69 28.42
C LEU A 414 -25.58 -7.91 29.67
N LEU A 415 -26.29 -8.03 30.79
CA LEU A 415 -26.00 -7.29 32.01
C LEU A 415 -24.69 -7.72 32.67
N PHE A 416 -24.46 -9.03 32.84
CA PHE A 416 -23.25 -9.51 33.49
C PHE A 416 -22.02 -9.32 32.61
N SER A 417 -22.12 -9.54 31.31
CA SER A 417 -20.98 -9.29 30.41
C SER A 417 -20.62 -7.80 30.36
N LEU A 418 -21.59 -6.88 30.40
CA LEU A 418 -21.32 -5.45 30.55
C LEU A 418 -20.72 -5.07 31.91
N TYR A 419 -21.05 -5.81 32.97
CA TYR A 419 -20.52 -5.61 34.31
C TYR A 419 -19.06 -6.08 34.41
N PHE A 420 -18.78 -7.33 34.03
CA PHE A 420 -17.46 -7.95 34.19
C PHE A 420 -16.40 -7.37 33.26
N VAL A 421 -16.76 -6.91 32.06
CA VAL A 421 -15.79 -6.25 31.16
C VAL A 421 -15.17 -4.99 31.78
N LYS A 422 -15.84 -4.34 32.75
CA LYS A 422 -15.27 -3.18 33.47
C LYS A 422 -14.15 -3.55 34.46
N PHE A 423 -14.07 -4.81 34.89
CA PHE A 423 -13.07 -5.29 35.86
C PHE A 423 -11.76 -5.72 35.20
N GLY A 424 -11.68 -5.69 33.86
CA GLY A 424 -10.49 -6.04 33.09
C GLY A 424 -10.62 -7.36 32.33
N ASN A 425 -9.62 -7.64 31.50
CA ASN A 425 -9.64 -8.77 30.56
C ASN A 425 -9.61 -10.14 31.25
N GLU A 426 -9.07 -10.24 32.47
CA GLU A 426 -9.03 -11.46 33.27
C GLU A 426 -10.43 -12.02 33.60
N TYR A 427 -11.45 -11.15 33.63
CA TYR A 427 -12.84 -11.53 33.93
C TYR A 427 -13.66 -11.86 32.67
N THR A 428 -13.02 -11.88 31.50
CA THR A 428 -13.69 -12.21 30.23
C THR A 428 -14.28 -13.62 30.29
N GLY A 429 -15.54 -13.75 29.87
CA GLY A 429 -16.27 -15.03 29.90
C GLY A 429 -17.00 -15.35 31.22
N LEU A 430 -16.66 -14.72 32.35
CA LEU A 430 -17.39 -14.92 33.62
C LEU A 430 -18.83 -14.44 33.55
N GLY A 431 -19.10 -13.35 32.82
CA GLY A 431 -20.46 -12.85 32.61
C GLY A 431 -21.36 -13.89 31.95
N PHE A 432 -20.85 -14.53 30.89
CA PHE A 432 -21.55 -15.60 30.18
C PHE A 432 -21.75 -16.84 31.05
N PHE A 433 -20.74 -17.22 31.84
CA PHE A 433 -20.85 -18.32 32.79
C PHE A 433 -21.95 -18.09 33.83
N LEU A 434 -21.93 -16.95 34.53
CA LEU A 434 -22.91 -16.64 35.57
C LEU A 434 -24.32 -16.50 35.01
N SER A 435 -24.45 -15.90 33.82
CA SER A 435 -25.74 -15.79 33.13
C SER A 435 -26.32 -17.16 32.80
N SER A 436 -25.53 -18.02 32.16
CA SER A 436 -25.97 -19.36 31.77
C SER A 436 -26.26 -20.24 33.00
N PHE A 437 -25.48 -20.15 34.07
CA PHE A 437 -25.74 -20.87 35.31
C PHE A 437 -27.05 -20.45 35.98
N ILE A 438 -27.27 -19.14 36.18
CA ILE A 438 -28.51 -18.61 36.79
C ILE A 438 -29.73 -18.95 35.94
N THR A 439 -29.61 -18.83 34.62
CA THR A 439 -30.68 -19.18 33.68
C THR A 439 -31.01 -20.67 33.75
N LEU A 440 -29.99 -21.55 33.86
CA LEU A 440 -30.21 -22.99 33.98
C LEU A 440 -30.99 -23.33 35.27
N LEU A 441 -30.65 -22.70 36.39
CA LEU A 441 -31.41 -22.85 37.65
C LEU A 441 -32.85 -22.38 37.48
N PHE A 442 -33.05 -21.21 36.89
CA PHE A 442 -34.38 -20.66 36.62
C PHE A 442 -35.22 -21.57 35.70
N ALA A 443 -34.60 -22.11 34.64
CA ALA A 443 -35.25 -23.02 33.70
C ALA A 443 -35.71 -24.33 34.38
N ASN A 444 -34.88 -24.91 35.26
CA ASN A 444 -35.23 -26.09 36.04
C ASN A 444 -36.39 -25.83 37.03
N ILE A 445 -36.42 -24.65 37.67
CA ILE A 445 -37.54 -24.24 38.53
C ILE A 445 -38.84 -24.17 37.73
N LEU A 446 -38.81 -23.55 36.54
CA LEU A 446 -39.98 -23.47 35.66
C LEU A 446 -40.42 -24.84 35.14
N LEU A 447 -39.46 -25.72 34.83
CA LEU A 447 -39.75 -27.08 34.36
C LEU A 447 -40.49 -27.90 35.43
N ASN A 448 -40.03 -27.84 36.69
CA ASN A 448 -40.73 -28.49 37.80
C ASN A 448 -42.13 -27.90 38.03
N ARG A 449 -42.32 -26.59 37.86
CA ARG A 449 -43.65 -25.96 37.97
C ARG A 449 -44.58 -26.37 36.83
N LEU A 450 -44.06 -26.50 35.60
CA LEU A 450 -44.83 -26.97 34.45
C LEU A 450 -45.41 -28.36 34.74
N PHE A 451 -44.58 -29.28 35.21
CA PHE A 451 -44.99 -30.65 35.45
C PHE A 451 -46.06 -30.82 36.54
N LYS A 452 -45.99 -30.01 37.61
CA LYS A 452 -47.04 -30.03 38.64
C LYS A 452 -48.42 -29.65 38.10
N ASN A 453 -48.47 -28.84 37.05
CA ASN A 453 -49.71 -28.26 36.52
C ASN A 453 -50.05 -28.79 35.12
N ILE A 454 -49.34 -29.79 34.60
CA ILE A 454 -49.45 -30.17 33.19
C ILE A 454 -50.80 -30.80 32.84
N SER A 455 -51.31 -31.71 33.69
CA SER A 455 -52.64 -32.30 33.50
C SER A 455 -53.71 -31.20 33.50
N TYR A 456 -53.69 -30.34 34.52
CA TYR A 456 -54.62 -29.20 34.62
C TYR A 456 -54.56 -28.28 33.40
N THR A 457 -53.37 -27.85 33.01
CA THR A 457 -53.19 -26.95 31.86
C THR A 457 -53.58 -27.61 30.54
N THR A 458 -53.40 -28.92 30.40
CA THR A 458 -53.81 -29.67 29.21
C THR A 458 -55.33 -29.72 29.08
N PHE A 459 -56.06 -29.97 30.17
CA PHE A 459 -57.54 -29.96 30.16
C PHE A 459 -58.13 -28.55 30.05
N TYR A 460 -57.51 -27.55 30.66
CA TYR A 460 -58.05 -26.17 30.69
C TYR A 460 -57.71 -25.34 29.44
N ARG A 461 -56.68 -25.72 28.67
CA ARG A 461 -56.30 -24.99 27.45
C ARG A 461 -57.39 -25.11 26.38
N GLN A 462 -58.21 -24.07 26.25
CA GLN A 462 -59.07 -23.89 25.08
C GLN A 462 -58.23 -23.49 23.87
N ASN A 463 -58.00 -24.43 22.96
CA ASN A 463 -57.35 -24.17 21.67
C ASN A 463 -58.33 -23.46 20.72
N PHE A 464 -58.54 -22.16 20.90
CA PHE A 464 -59.26 -21.38 19.89
C PHE A 464 -58.48 -21.40 18.58
N LYS A 465 -59.09 -21.99 17.54
CA LYS A 465 -58.63 -21.86 16.15
C LYS A 465 -58.81 -20.40 15.75
N LYS A 466 -57.84 -19.55 16.07
CA LYS A 466 -57.86 -18.13 15.67
C LYS A 466 -57.65 -18.08 14.16
N ILE A 467 -58.74 -18.09 13.38
CA ILE A 467 -58.70 -17.89 11.94
C ILE A 467 -58.40 -16.41 11.71
N ILE A 468 -57.12 -16.06 11.65
CA ILE A 468 -56.73 -14.67 11.46
C ILE A 468 -56.63 -14.38 9.96
N ARG A 469 -57.69 -13.78 9.40
CA ARG A 469 -57.64 -13.12 8.10
C ARG A 469 -56.85 -11.81 8.26
N SER A 470 -55.77 -11.64 7.49
CA SER A 470 -54.99 -10.39 7.46
C SER A 470 -54.94 -9.88 6.02
N PRO A 471 -55.54 -8.71 5.72
CA PRO A 471 -55.49 -8.10 4.39
C PRO A 471 -54.06 -7.83 3.93
N LEU A 472 -53.21 -7.37 4.84
CA LEU A 472 -51.82 -7.00 4.58
C LEU A 472 -50.96 -8.22 4.18
N ILE A 473 -51.18 -9.37 4.83
CA ILE A 473 -50.51 -10.63 4.48
C ILE A 473 -50.96 -11.14 3.11
N ASN A 474 -52.25 -10.98 2.76
CA ASN A 474 -52.74 -11.35 1.44
C ASN A 474 -52.20 -10.43 0.33
N ILE A 475 -51.97 -9.13 0.63
CA ILE A 475 -51.34 -8.18 -0.29
C ILE A 475 -49.86 -8.55 -0.50
N LEU A 476 -49.13 -8.84 0.58
CA LEU A 476 -47.73 -9.31 0.53
C LEU A 476 -47.61 -10.64 -0.24
N ASP A 477 -48.50 -11.60 0.01
CA ASP A 477 -48.54 -12.88 -0.70
C ASP A 477 -48.82 -12.66 -2.20
N LYS A 478 -49.73 -11.74 -2.57
CA LYS A 478 -50.02 -11.42 -3.98
C LYS A 478 -48.88 -10.66 -4.68
N PHE A 479 -48.13 -9.84 -3.95
CA PHE A 479 -46.98 -9.10 -4.48
C PHE A 479 -45.77 -10.02 -4.70
N LEU A 480 -45.44 -10.84 -3.69
CA LEU A 480 -44.25 -11.70 -3.69
C LEU A 480 -44.43 -13.01 -4.49
N SER A 481 -45.66 -13.45 -4.76
CA SER A 481 -45.95 -14.68 -5.54
C SER A 481 -45.87 -14.50 -7.07
N ARG A 482 -45.56 -13.29 -7.58
CA ARG A 482 -45.36 -13.10 -9.02
C ARG A 482 -44.13 -13.91 -9.49
N LYS A 483 -44.34 -14.74 -10.52
CA LYS A 483 -43.38 -15.75 -11.03
C LYS A 483 -42.03 -15.22 -11.56
N GLY A 484 -41.84 -13.89 -11.60
CA GLY A 484 -40.68 -13.25 -12.24
C GLY A 484 -39.41 -13.13 -11.39
N TYR A 485 -39.44 -13.38 -10.08
CA TYR A 485 -38.29 -13.05 -9.21
C TYR A 485 -37.33 -14.20 -8.91
N LEU A 486 -37.75 -15.45 -9.12
CA LEU A 486 -36.89 -16.63 -8.93
C LEU A 486 -35.75 -16.70 -9.96
N PRO A 487 -36.00 -16.43 -11.27
CA PRO A 487 -34.92 -16.23 -12.23
C PRO A 487 -34.06 -15.05 -11.83
N VAL A 488 -34.62 -13.96 -11.28
CA VAL A 488 -33.86 -12.78 -10.84
C VAL A 488 -32.99 -13.07 -9.62
N ILE A 489 -33.41 -13.87 -8.64
CA ILE A 489 -32.58 -14.26 -7.48
C ILE A 489 -31.49 -15.25 -7.92
N VAL A 490 -31.84 -16.19 -8.80
CA VAL A 490 -30.85 -17.11 -9.42
C VAL A 490 -29.89 -16.33 -10.30
N ILE A 491 -30.34 -15.32 -11.03
CA ILE A 491 -29.52 -14.39 -11.82
C ILE A 491 -28.76 -13.44 -10.90
N ILE A 492 -29.22 -13.03 -9.71
CA ILE A 492 -28.43 -12.20 -8.78
C ILE A 492 -27.34 -13.04 -8.11
N LEU A 493 -27.65 -14.29 -7.74
CA LEU A 493 -26.67 -15.25 -7.25
C LEU A 493 -25.68 -15.64 -8.36
N LEU A 494 -26.14 -15.96 -9.58
CA LEU A 494 -25.31 -16.35 -10.73
C LEU A 494 -24.63 -15.18 -11.45
N SER A 495 -25.22 -13.98 -11.51
CA SER A 495 -24.55 -12.75 -12.00
C SER A 495 -23.53 -12.24 -10.99
N GLY A 496 -23.63 -12.65 -9.72
CA GLY A 496 -22.54 -12.56 -8.76
C GLY A 496 -21.32 -13.40 -9.18
N PHE A 497 -21.55 -14.59 -9.76
CA PHE A 497 -20.51 -15.45 -10.32
C PHE A 497 -20.06 -15.06 -11.74
N LEU A 498 -20.97 -14.53 -12.58
CA LEU A 498 -20.73 -14.21 -13.99
C LEU A 498 -20.22 -12.78 -14.25
N ASN A 499 -20.32 -11.86 -13.28
CA ASN A 499 -19.57 -10.60 -13.35
C ASN A 499 -18.07 -10.77 -13.02
N GLY A 500 -17.64 -12.03 -12.86
CA GLY A 500 -16.24 -12.46 -12.94
C GLY A 500 -15.86 -13.00 -14.32
N CYS A 501 -16.68 -12.81 -15.37
CA CYS A 501 -16.17 -12.91 -16.75
C CYS A 501 -15.24 -11.72 -16.98
N SER A 502 -14.02 -11.91 -16.51
CA SER A 502 -12.84 -11.15 -16.84
C SER A 502 -12.85 -10.79 -18.31
N ARG A 503 -12.85 -9.50 -18.57
CA ARG A 503 -12.55 -8.94 -19.87
C ARG A 503 -11.11 -9.37 -20.18
N TYR A 504 -10.97 -10.31 -21.12
CA TYR A 504 -9.68 -10.68 -21.67
C TYR A 504 -9.24 -9.56 -22.62
N ASP A 505 -7.96 -9.21 -22.59
CA ASP A 505 -7.39 -8.29 -23.55
C ASP A 505 -7.23 -8.95 -24.93
N GLU A 506 -6.82 -8.18 -25.94
CA GLU A 506 -6.64 -8.66 -27.33
C GLU A 506 -5.59 -9.78 -27.46
N ARG A 507 -4.70 -9.92 -26.47
CA ARG A 507 -3.68 -10.99 -26.41
C ARG A 507 -4.19 -12.24 -25.68
N GLY A 508 -5.43 -12.24 -25.21
CA GLY A 508 -6.05 -13.35 -24.51
C GLY A 508 -5.69 -13.41 -23.02
N PHE A 509 -5.12 -12.35 -22.45
CA PHE A 509 -4.83 -12.28 -21.01
C PHE A 509 -5.98 -11.71 -20.21
N ASN A 510 -6.22 -12.33 -19.07
CA ASN A 510 -7.16 -11.84 -18.09
C ASN A 510 -6.55 -10.64 -17.33
N ASN A 511 -7.16 -9.45 -17.42
CA ASN A 511 -6.65 -8.25 -16.74
C ASN A 511 -6.49 -8.40 -15.22
N ILE A 512 -7.25 -9.33 -14.64
CA ILE A 512 -7.27 -9.65 -13.21
C ILE A 512 -6.34 -10.84 -12.93
N THR A 513 -6.50 -11.98 -13.62
CA THR A 513 -5.72 -13.20 -13.32
C THR A 513 -4.32 -13.25 -13.93
N LYS A 514 -3.99 -12.36 -14.87
CA LYS A 514 -2.72 -12.35 -15.63
C LYS A 514 -2.42 -13.63 -16.43
N HIS A 515 -3.35 -14.58 -16.46
CA HIS A 515 -3.24 -15.82 -17.23
C HIS A 515 -3.79 -15.63 -18.63
N ASN A 516 -3.14 -16.27 -19.60
CA ASN A 516 -3.56 -16.30 -20.99
C ASN A 516 -4.53 -17.46 -21.23
N TRP A 517 -5.72 -17.17 -21.76
CA TRP A 517 -6.75 -18.16 -22.07
C TRP A 517 -6.30 -19.19 -23.11
N HIS A 518 -5.33 -18.85 -23.97
CA HIS A 518 -4.89 -19.76 -25.02
C HIS A 518 -3.86 -20.79 -24.55
N THR A 519 -2.97 -20.42 -23.63
CA THR A 519 -1.90 -21.31 -23.13
C THR A 519 -2.21 -21.90 -21.76
N MET A 520 -3.25 -21.41 -21.09
CA MET A 520 -3.59 -21.75 -19.70
C MET A 520 -2.44 -21.47 -18.70
N SER A 521 -1.49 -20.60 -19.06
CA SER A 521 -0.35 -20.21 -18.21
C SER A 521 -0.32 -18.69 -18.01
N THR A 522 0.58 -18.19 -17.15
CA THR A 522 0.84 -16.76 -17.03
C THR A 522 1.47 -16.15 -18.28
N TYR A 523 1.86 -16.96 -19.26
CA TYR A 523 2.55 -16.55 -20.49
C TYR A 523 1.68 -16.77 -21.73
N ASP A 524 1.80 -15.95 -22.77
CA ASP A 524 1.16 -16.18 -24.07
C ASP A 524 1.87 -17.29 -24.86
N PHE A 525 1.40 -17.60 -26.08
CA PHE A 525 2.07 -18.57 -26.97
C PHE A 525 3.51 -18.18 -27.29
N SER A 526 3.86 -16.91 -27.15
CA SER A 526 5.21 -16.41 -27.37
C SER A 526 6.09 -16.50 -26.11
N GLY A 527 5.53 -16.97 -24.98
CA GLY A 527 6.27 -17.16 -23.73
C GLY A 527 6.38 -15.91 -22.86
N TYR A 528 5.57 -14.88 -23.08
CA TYR A 528 5.61 -13.62 -22.31
C TYR A 528 4.36 -13.41 -21.48
N ASP A 529 4.49 -12.86 -20.29
CA ASP A 529 3.37 -12.62 -19.39
C ASP A 529 2.55 -11.38 -19.75
N ILE A 530 1.50 -11.09 -18.98
CA ILE A 530 0.66 -9.92 -19.24
C ILE A 530 1.44 -8.60 -19.20
N GLN A 531 2.51 -8.53 -18.41
CA GLN A 531 3.38 -7.36 -18.29
C GLN A 531 4.45 -7.33 -19.40
N GLY A 532 4.59 -8.42 -20.16
CA GLY A 532 5.47 -8.54 -21.30
C GLY A 532 6.78 -9.27 -21.01
N TYR A 533 6.93 -9.96 -19.86
CA TYR A 533 8.15 -10.63 -19.42
C TYR A 533 8.06 -12.16 -19.52
N ASN A 534 9.14 -12.82 -19.90
CA ASN A 534 9.25 -14.27 -20.01
C ASN A 534 9.56 -14.94 -18.65
N SER A 535 9.75 -16.26 -18.64
CA SER A 535 10.04 -17.03 -17.43
C SER A 535 11.31 -16.64 -16.68
N ASP A 536 12.25 -15.98 -17.37
CA ASP A 536 13.50 -15.49 -16.80
C ASP A 536 13.37 -14.04 -16.30
N GLY A 537 12.14 -13.50 -16.31
CA GLY A 537 11.84 -12.14 -15.87
C GLY A 537 12.27 -11.07 -16.87
N ALA A 538 12.48 -11.43 -18.14
CA ALA A 538 12.96 -10.55 -19.20
C ALA A 538 11.90 -10.26 -20.26
N ASP A 539 11.78 -9.01 -20.71
CA ASP A 539 10.81 -8.61 -21.71
C ASP A 539 11.13 -9.16 -23.11
N LYS A 540 10.31 -8.85 -24.12
CA LYS A 540 10.54 -9.28 -25.52
C LYS A 540 11.89 -8.86 -26.10
N ARG A 541 12.54 -7.86 -25.51
CA ARG A 541 13.87 -7.37 -25.90
C ARG A 541 14.97 -7.94 -25.01
N GLY A 542 14.64 -8.74 -23.99
CA GLY A 542 15.57 -9.38 -23.08
C GLY A 542 15.80 -8.61 -21.77
N PHE A 543 15.04 -7.56 -21.48
CA PHE A 543 15.26 -6.72 -20.30
C PHE A 543 14.47 -7.16 -19.08
N THR A 544 15.16 -7.25 -17.95
CA THR A 544 14.53 -7.35 -16.63
C THR A 544 13.82 -6.04 -16.25
N SER A 545 12.92 -6.13 -15.28
CA SER A 545 12.22 -4.95 -14.73
C SER A 545 13.15 -3.89 -14.10
N LEU A 546 14.43 -4.23 -13.87
CA LEU A 546 15.48 -3.33 -13.41
C LEU A 546 16.28 -2.68 -14.55
N GLY A 547 15.93 -2.98 -15.80
CA GLY A 547 16.60 -2.43 -16.99
C GLY A 547 17.89 -3.14 -17.40
N TRP A 548 18.16 -4.34 -16.88
CA TRP A 548 19.30 -5.18 -17.28
C TRP A 548 18.91 -6.19 -18.35
N ASN A 549 19.64 -6.28 -19.45
CA ASN A 549 19.39 -7.24 -20.53
C ASN A 549 20.10 -8.58 -20.24
N ILE A 550 19.33 -9.66 -20.15
CA ILE A 550 19.86 -10.98 -19.77
C ILE A 550 20.64 -11.67 -20.90
N TYR A 551 20.40 -11.29 -22.16
CA TYR A 551 21.03 -11.96 -23.31
C TYR A 551 22.39 -11.37 -23.67
N THR A 552 22.57 -10.07 -23.46
CA THR A 552 23.85 -9.38 -23.69
C THR A 552 24.66 -9.18 -22.41
N ASP A 553 24.08 -9.53 -21.25
CA ASP A 553 24.61 -9.26 -19.91
C ASP A 553 25.07 -7.80 -19.74
N SER A 554 24.19 -6.87 -20.15
CA SER A 554 24.48 -5.45 -20.13
C SER A 554 23.20 -4.61 -19.98
N PRO A 555 23.29 -3.29 -19.75
CA PRO A 555 22.13 -2.39 -19.76
C PRO A 555 21.46 -2.21 -21.13
N TYR A 556 21.92 -2.90 -22.18
CA TYR A 556 21.51 -2.68 -23.57
C TYR A 556 21.13 -4.00 -24.26
N ASP A 557 20.24 -3.97 -25.26
CA ASP A 557 19.92 -5.13 -26.07
C ASP A 557 20.96 -5.40 -27.16
N TYR A 558 20.74 -6.42 -28.00
CA TYR A 558 21.67 -6.77 -29.09
C TYR A 558 21.84 -5.64 -30.11
N TYR A 559 20.90 -4.70 -30.17
CA TYR A 559 20.95 -3.51 -31.01
C TYR A 559 21.41 -2.28 -30.23
N SER A 560 22.01 -2.48 -29.05
CA SER A 560 22.57 -1.43 -28.21
C SER A 560 21.54 -0.42 -27.67
N PHE A 561 20.25 -0.72 -27.63
CA PHE A 561 19.25 0.14 -27.00
C PHE A 561 19.03 -0.25 -25.55
N ASP A 562 18.90 0.73 -24.66
CA ASP A 562 18.56 0.51 -23.26
C ASP A 562 17.07 0.13 -23.07
N PHE A 563 16.67 -0.14 -21.83
CA PHE A 563 15.29 -0.47 -21.47
C PHE A 563 14.27 0.60 -21.93
N TYR A 564 14.67 1.88 -21.92
CA TYR A 564 13.84 3.00 -22.36
C TYR A 564 13.87 3.22 -23.87
N GLY A 565 14.57 2.36 -24.61
CA GLY A 565 14.71 2.45 -26.06
C GLY A 565 15.68 3.54 -26.49
N ARG A 566 16.64 3.94 -25.64
CA ARG A 566 17.73 4.86 -26.02
C ARG A 566 18.98 4.10 -26.44
N HIS A 567 19.49 4.39 -27.62
CA HIS A 567 20.70 3.76 -28.15
C HIS A 567 21.94 4.20 -27.35
N SER A 568 22.82 3.26 -27.03
CA SER A 568 24.01 3.48 -26.21
C SER A 568 24.98 4.50 -26.82
N VAL A 569 25.03 4.57 -28.15
CA VAL A 569 25.92 5.47 -28.90
C VAL A 569 25.25 6.80 -29.23
N THR A 570 24.01 6.80 -29.74
CA THR A 570 23.36 8.04 -30.20
C THR A 570 22.69 8.80 -29.05
N GLY A 571 22.37 8.11 -27.94
CA GLY A 571 21.59 8.65 -26.83
C GLY A 571 20.12 8.95 -27.16
N THR A 572 19.67 8.64 -28.39
CA THR A 572 18.32 8.90 -28.88
C THR A 572 17.52 7.61 -29.03
N SER A 573 16.25 7.73 -29.38
CA SER A 573 15.37 6.58 -29.64
C SER A 573 15.68 5.81 -30.93
N PHE A 574 16.73 6.18 -31.66
CA PHE A 574 17.10 5.60 -32.94
C PHE A 574 18.59 5.23 -32.98
N ASP A 575 18.94 4.19 -33.72
CA ASP A 575 20.31 3.78 -33.98
C ASP A 575 20.98 4.72 -35.00
N GLU A 576 22.24 4.46 -35.32
CA GLU A 576 23.03 5.26 -36.26
C GLU A 576 22.42 5.29 -37.68
N ASN A 577 21.57 4.31 -38.01
CA ASN A 577 20.88 4.20 -39.29
C ASN A 577 19.41 4.68 -39.23
N GLY A 578 18.99 5.26 -38.10
CA GLY A 578 17.67 5.83 -37.90
C GLY A 578 16.59 4.81 -37.56
N PHE A 579 16.91 3.56 -37.22
CA PHE A 579 15.89 2.60 -36.79
C PHE A 579 15.66 2.67 -35.28
N ASP A 580 14.40 2.58 -34.85
CA ASP A 580 14.02 2.55 -33.43
C ASP A 580 14.30 1.19 -32.78
N ALA A 581 14.00 0.94 -31.52
CA ALA A 581 14.20 -0.40 -30.96
C ALA A 581 13.38 -1.52 -31.68
N SER A 582 12.32 -1.17 -32.41
CA SER A 582 11.33 -2.10 -33.00
C SER A 582 11.58 -2.48 -34.46
N GLY A 583 12.52 -1.84 -35.15
CA GLY A 583 12.82 -2.14 -36.56
C GLY A 583 12.37 -1.06 -37.53
N TYR A 584 11.78 0.04 -37.07
CA TYR A 584 11.19 1.08 -37.92
C TYR A 584 12.09 2.28 -38.04
N ASN A 585 12.30 2.74 -39.26
CA ASN A 585 13.13 3.89 -39.56
C ASN A 585 12.39 5.21 -39.29
N SER A 586 13.04 6.15 -38.60
CA SER A 586 12.51 7.46 -38.24
C SER A 586 12.06 8.30 -39.43
N GLU A 587 12.74 8.15 -40.58
CA GLU A 587 12.47 8.96 -41.77
C GLU A 587 11.38 8.36 -42.65
N THR A 588 11.38 7.04 -42.86
CA THR A 588 10.41 6.38 -43.77
C THR A 588 9.17 5.85 -43.06
N GLY A 589 9.20 5.70 -41.73
CA GLY A 589 8.15 5.04 -40.95
C GLY A 589 7.96 3.56 -41.30
N SER A 590 8.93 2.92 -41.97
CA SER A 590 8.87 1.53 -42.42
C SER A 590 10.05 0.71 -41.90
N VAL A 591 10.03 -0.61 -42.11
CA VAL A 591 11.16 -1.49 -41.80
C VAL A 591 12.37 -1.30 -42.72
N TYR A 592 12.31 -0.33 -43.64
CA TYR A 592 13.38 0.02 -44.56
C TYR A 592 13.84 1.45 -44.29
N ASN A 593 15.14 1.72 -44.36
CA ASN A 593 15.65 3.10 -44.38
C ASN A 593 15.32 3.79 -45.71
N LYS A 594 15.67 5.08 -45.82
CA LYS A 594 15.46 5.89 -47.03
C LYS A 594 16.09 5.27 -48.30
N ASP A 595 17.13 4.48 -48.11
CA ASP A 595 17.89 3.80 -49.17
C ASP A 595 17.38 2.37 -49.44
N GLY A 596 16.23 1.99 -48.86
CA GLY A 596 15.56 0.72 -49.13
C GLY A 596 16.12 -0.49 -48.39
N PHE A 597 16.99 -0.32 -47.39
CA PHE A 597 17.58 -1.42 -46.61
C PHE A 597 16.85 -1.65 -45.30
N LYS A 598 16.69 -2.93 -44.93
CA LYS A 598 16.32 -3.31 -43.55
C LYS A 598 17.48 -3.12 -42.58
N ARG A 599 17.21 -3.16 -41.28
CA ARG A 599 18.26 -3.15 -40.24
C ARG A 599 19.33 -4.23 -40.45
N GLU A 600 18.94 -5.39 -40.96
CA GLU A 600 19.84 -6.51 -41.27
C GLU A 600 20.68 -6.27 -42.54
N GLY A 601 20.53 -5.12 -43.19
CA GLY A 601 21.27 -4.74 -44.39
C GLY A 601 20.72 -5.31 -45.69
N ILE A 602 19.49 -5.84 -45.72
CA ILE A 602 18.87 -6.41 -46.93
C ILE A 602 18.04 -5.35 -47.66
N HIS A 603 18.34 -5.13 -48.95
CA HIS A 603 17.63 -4.15 -49.79
C HIS A 603 16.29 -4.68 -50.32
N ILE A 604 15.26 -3.84 -50.32
CA ILE A 604 13.88 -4.18 -50.71
C ILE A 604 13.78 -4.69 -52.16
N ASP A 605 14.48 -4.05 -53.09
CA ASP A 605 14.36 -4.39 -54.51
C ASP A 605 15.19 -5.59 -54.95
N THR A 606 16.34 -5.84 -54.29
CA THR A 606 17.28 -6.87 -54.73
C THR A 606 17.20 -8.13 -53.87
N GLY A 607 16.65 -8.04 -52.65
CA GLY A 607 16.66 -9.13 -51.67
C GLY A 607 18.07 -9.52 -51.20
N THR A 608 19.09 -8.70 -51.50
CA THR A 608 20.49 -8.94 -51.13
C THR A 608 21.04 -7.82 -50.26
N ALA A 609 22.28 -7.96 -49.79
CA ALA A 609 22.97 -6.95 -49.00
C ALA A 609 23.28 -5.63 -49.75
N PHE A 610 22.93 -5.53 -51.04
CA PHE A 610 23.29 -4.41 -51.93
C PHE A 610 22.08 -3.90 -52.71
N ASN A 611 22.00 -2.60 -52.96
CA ASN A 611 20.98 -1.97 -53.80
C ASN A 611 21.26 -2.20 -55.30
N LYS A 612 20.41 -1.63 -56.18
CA LYS A 612 20.55 -1.76 -57.64
C LYS A 612 21.86 -1.21 -58.18
N ASP A 613 22.44 -0.22 -57.50
CA ASP A 613 23.70 0.44 -57.87
C ASP A 613 24.92 -0.25 -57.24
N GLY A 614 24.72 -1.40 -56.58
CA GLY A 614 25.80 -2.20 -56.01
C GLY A 614 26.30 -1.70 -54.66
N TRP A 615 25.60 -0.79 -53.98
CA TRP A 615 26.00 -0.29 -52.66
C TRP A 615 25.24 -1.00 -51.55
N GLY A 616 25.91 -1.35 -50.45
CA GLY A 616 25.28 -1.92 -49.27
C GLY A 616 24.80 -0.86 -48.29
N MET A 617 24.03 -1.29 -47.28
CA MET A 617 23.44 -0.40 -46.27
C MET A 617 24.45 0.55 -45.61
N TYR A 618 25.65 0.06 -45.33
CA TYR A 618 26.73 0.85 -44.72
C TYR A 618 27.57 1.62 -45.75
N GLY A 619 27.17 1.62 -47.03
CA GLY A 619 27.91 2.26 -48.11
C GLY A 619 29.07 1.44 -48.63
N VAL A 620 29.12 0.12 -48.40
CA VAL A 620 30.13 -0.79 -48.97
C VAL A 620 29.73 -1.18 -50.38
N ASN A 621 30.59 -0.96 -51.37
CA ASN A 621 30.36 -1.32 -52.76
C ASN A 621 30.57 -2.83 -52.97
N LYS A 622 29.67 -3.45 -53.73
CA LYS A 622 29.63 -4.87 -54.04
C LYS A 622 30.86 -5.34 -54.83
N ASP A 623 31.38 -4.49 -55.70
CA ASP A 623 32.44 -4.84 -56.63
C ASP A 623 33.84 -4.65 -56.02
N THR A 624 34.02 -3.63 -55.18
CA THR A 624 35.31 -3.34 -54.52
C THR A 624 35.41 -3.93 -53.10
N GLY A 625 34.27 -4.20 -52.43
CA GLY A 625 34.24 -4.57 -51.03
C GLY A 625 34.62 -3.43 -50.07
N GLU A 626 34.76 -2.21 -50.57
CA GLU A 626 35.15 -1.03 -49.81
C GLU A 626 34.02 0.02 -49.81
N TYR A 627 34.14 1.07 -48.99
CA TYR A 627 33.17 2.18 -48.97
C TYR A 627 33.22 3.09 -50.22
N TYR A 628 33.97 2.70 -51.25
CA TYR A 628 34.23 3.46 -52.47
C TYR A 628 34.05 2.56 -53.69
N ASP A 629 33.46 3.09 -54.75
CA ASP A 629 33.35 2.39 -56.03
C ASP A 629 34.72 2.25 -56.69
N SER A 630 34.76 1.55 -57.82
CA SER A 630 35.98 1.39 -58.62
C SER A 630 36.61 2.71 -59.09
N ASN A 631 35.89 3.84 -58.98
CA ASN A 631 36.38 5.19 -59.30
C ASN A 631 36.83 5.97 -58.05
N GLY A 632 36.77 5.37 -56.86
CA GLY A 632 37.21 5.97 -55.61
C GLY A 632 36.19 6.90 -54.93
N TYR A 633 34.91 6.84 -55.31
CA TYR A 633 33.83 7.66 -54.73
C TYR A 633 32.86 6.81 -53.93
N ASN A 634 32.42 7.32 -52.77
CA ASN A 634 31.45 6.68 -51.90
C ASN A 634 30.02 6.76 -52.45
N ILE A 635 29.07 6.12 -51.77
CA ILE A 635 27.66 6.09 -52.15
C ILE A 635 27.02 7.49 -52.34
N GLN A 636 27.58 8.52 -51.69
CA GLN A 636 27.13 9.91 -51.79
C GLN A 636 27.83 10.70 -52.91
N GLY A 637 28.79 10.09 -53.61
CA GLY A 637 29.54 10.71 -54.71
C GLY A 637 30.78 11.49 -54.28
N TYR A 638 31.28 11.29 -53.06
CA TYR A 638 32.48 11.92 -52.51
C TYR A 638 33.64 10.94 -52.44
N ASP A 639 34.85 11.42 -52.71
CA ASP A 639 36.05 10.60 -52.65
C ASP A 639 36.49 10.30 -51.20
N ARG A 640 37.62 9.60 -51.05
CA ARG A 640 38.18 9.25 -49.73
C ARG A 640 38.48 10.44 -48.84
N GLU A 641 38.64 11.62 -49.42
CA GLU A 641 38.90 12.87 -48.70
C GLU A 641 37.61 13.66 -48.42
N GLY A 642 36.44 13.15 -48.84
CA GLY A 642 35.14 13.78 -48.60
C GLY A 642 34.77 14.83 -49.64
N TYR A 643 35.38 14.80 -50.83
CA TYR A 643 35.14 15.75 -51.92
C TYR A 643 34.41 15.13 -53.10
N ASP A 644 33.40 15.82 -53.59
CA ASP A 644 32.62 15.39 -54.74
C ASP A 644 33.49 15.33 -56.00
N ARG A 645 32.91 14.88 -57.11
CA ARG A 645 33.60 14.85 -58.42
C ARG A 645 34.07 16.22 -58.92
N LYS A 646 33.70 17.32 -58.26
CA LYS A 646 34.15 18.69 -58.54
C LYS A 646 35.18 19.21 -57.52
N GLY A 647 35.61 18.38 -56.57
CA GLY A 647 36.61 18.73 -55.56
C GLY A 647 36.06 19.56 -54.40
N LYS A 648 34.75 19.49 -54.13
CA LYS A 648 34.09 20.21 -53.02
C LYS A 648 33.50 19.27 -52.00
N ASP A 649 33.61 19.61 -50.73
CA ASP A 649 32.95 18.86 -49.68
C ASP A 649 31.44 19.10 -49.68
N ALA A 650 30.72 18.35 -48.82
CA ALA A 650 29.26 18.43 -48.73
C ALA A 650 28.71 19.81 -48.34
N GLU A 651 29.56 20.72 -47.84
CA GLU A 651 29.21 22.08 -47.45
C GLU A 651 29.67 23.12 -48.49
N GLY A 652 30.28 22.68 -49.60
CA GLY A 652 30.72 23.52 -50.71
C GLY A 652 32.11 24.13 -50.55
N PHE A 653 32.93 23.62 -49.63
CA PHE A 653 34.32 24.04 -49.41
C PHE A 653 35.29 23.18 -50.23
N ASP A 654 36.34 23.79 -50.75
CA ASP A 654 37.44 23.10 -51.45
C ASP A 654 38.34 22.32 -50.48
N ARG A 655 39.32 21.58 -51.01
CA ARG A 655 40.26 20.77 -50.19
C ARG A 655 41.09 21.57 -49.19
N GLU A 656 41.18 22.86 -49.41
CA GLU A 656 41.89 23.78 -48.54
C GLU A 656 40.96 24.40 -47.49
N GLY A 657 39.69 23.97 -47.42
CA GLY A 657 38.72 24.41 -46.45
C GLY A 657 38.10 25.77 -46.77
N TRP A 658 38.15 26.24 -48.01
CA TRP A 658 37.59 27.53 -48.42
C TRP A 658 36.35 27.35 -49.29
N ASN A 659 35.30 28.12 -49.02
CA ASN A 659 34.16 28.17 -49.93
C ASN A 659 34.40 29.21 -51.05
N GLU A 660 33.49 29.26 -52.02
CA GLU A 660 33.58 30.19 -53.15
C GLU A 660 33.60 31.66 -52.75
N ASN A 661 33.14 31.99 -51.52
CA ASN A 661 33.11 33.35 -50.99
C ASN A 661 34.38 33.71 -50.18
N GLY A 662 35.40 32.86 -50.16
CA GLY A 662 36.64 33.12 -49.41
C GLY A 662 36.47 33.03 -47.89
N VAL A 663 35.48 32.27 -47.41
CA VAL A 663 35.29 31.97 -45.99
C VAL A 663 35.89 30.61 -45.70
N PHE A 664 36.67 30.52 -44.62
CA PHE A 664 37.30 29.29 -44.15
C PHE A 664 36.33 28.48 -43.29
N LYS A 665 36.20 27.20 -43.60
CA LYS A 665 35.23 26.26 -43.02
C LYS A 665 35.24 26.27 -41.49
N TYR A 666 36.43 26.22 -40.90
CA TYR A 666 36.58 25.98 -39.46
C TYR A 666 36.45 27.23 -38.59
N THR A 667 36.69 28.42 -39.14
CA THR A 667 36.52 29.68 -38.39
C THR A 667 35.19 30.36 -38.72
N GLY A 668 34.59 30.07 -39.87
CA GLY A 668 33.43 30.80 -40.38
C GLY A 668 33.74 32.24 -40.76
N THR A 669 35.03 32.58 -40.91
CA THR A 669 35.52 33.93 -41.24
C THR A 669 36.39 33.91 -42.48
N THR A 670 36.87 35.06 -42.94
CA THR A 670 37.80 35.16 -44.08
C THR A 670 39.24 34.73 -43.72
N VAL A 671 39.51 34.31 -42.48
CA VAL A 671 40.82 33.83 -42.01
C VAL A 671 40.77 32.38 -41.53
N ASP A 672 41.88 31.67 -41.65
CA ASP A 672 42.05 30.31 -41.15
C ASP A 672 42.21 30.25 -39.62
N TYR A 673 42.36 29.04 -39.07
CA TYR A 673 42.54 28.83 -37.63
C TYR A 673 43.85 29.41 -37.06
N ARG A 674 44.77 29.82 -37.93
CA ARG A 674 46.04 30.49 -37.59
C ARG A 674 45.94 32.00 -37.76
N GLY A 675 44.77 32.52 -38.14
CA GLY A 675 44.50 33.93 -38.35
C GLY A 675 44.97 34.47 -39.71
N PHE A 676 45.14 33.62 -40.72
CA PHE A 676 45.57 34.01 -42.06
C PHE A 676 44.44 33.92 -43.10
N GLU A 677 44.30 34.94 -43.93
CA GLU A 677 43.37 34.93 -45.06
C GLU A 677 43.77 33.91 -46.15
N LYS A 678 42.89 33.63 -47.12
CA LYS A 678 43.13 32.64 -48.19
C LYS A 678 44.42 32.88 -48.98
N ASP A 679 44.89 34.12 -49.02
CA ASP A 679 46.14 34.54 -49.67
C ASP A 679 47.38 34.51 -48.75
N GLY A 680 47.23 34.09 -47.49
CA GLY A 680 48.30 33.93 -46.50
C GLY A 680 48.66 35.22 -45.74
N TYR A 681 47.76 36.20 -45.68
CA TYR A 681 47.94 37.45 -44.91
C TYR A 681 47.31 37.38 -43.52
N ASN A 682 48.00 37.81 -42.46
CA ASN A 682 47.45 37.89 -41.11
C ASN A 682 46.96 39.31 -40.80
N PRO A 683 45.63 39.53 -40.62
CA PRO A 683 45.08 40.87 -40.39
C PRO A 683 45.54 41.52 -39.08
N ALA A 684 45.87 40.74 -38.05
CA ALA A 684 46.25 41.26 -36.74
C ALA A 684 47.66 41.88 -36.74
N THR A 685 48.62 41.22 -37.38
CA THR A 685 50.00 41.72 -37.50
C THR A 685 50.20 42.57 -38.76
N LYS A 686 49.21 42.61 -39.65
CA LYS A 686 49.29 43.22 -40.99
C LYS A 686 50.45 42.69 -41.82
N SER A 687 50.80 41.42 -41.66
CA SER A 687 51.97 40.81 -42.31
C SER A 687 51.71 39.35 -42.69
N LYS A 688 52.68 38.71 -43.36
CA LYS A 688 52.64 37.26 -43.65
C LYS A 688 53.00 36.38 -42.45
N TYR A 689 53.13 36.95 -41.25
CA TYR A 689 53.55 36.25 -40.04
C TYR A 689 52.61 36.54 -38.87
N ASP A 690 52.41 35.59 -37.96
CA ASP A 690 51.65 35.77 -36.72
C ASP A 690 52.47 36.55 -35.66
N GLU A 691 51.89 36.78 -34.48
CA GLU A 691 52.54 37.51 -33.39
C GLU A 691 53.80 36.81 -32.86
N ARG A 692 53.90 35.49 -33.05
CA ARG A 692 55.08 34.69 -32.68
C ARG A 692 56.07 34.54 -33.84
N GLY A 693 55.79 35.11 -35.01
CA GLY A 693 56.67 35.12 -36.18
C GLY A 693 56.50 33.96 -37.16
N PHE A 694 55.47 33.12 -37.04
CA PHE A 694 55.20 32.02 -37.97
C PHE A 694 54.36 32.45 -39.17
N ASP A 695 54.67 31.94 -40.36
CA ASP A 695 53.83 32.12 -41.56
C ASP A 695 52.61 31.18 -41.56
N PHE A 696 51.75 31.32 -42.57
CA PHE A 696 50.56 30.47 -42.73
C PHE A 696 50.90 28.97 -42.82
N LYS A 697 52.12 28.61 -43.24
CA LYS A 697 52.61 27.22 -43.28
C LYS A 697 53.20 26.74 -41.95
N GLY A 698 53.28 27.62 -40.95
CA GLY A 698 53.85 27.35 -39.64
C GLY A 698 55.37 27.40 -39.63
N ILE A 699 55.99 28.19 -40.51
CA ILE A 699 57.43 28.41 -40.57
C ILE A 699 57.77 29.76 -39.94
N HIS A 700 58.64 29.75 -38.95
CA HIS A 700 59.06 30.94 -38.21
C HIS A 700 60.07 31.77 -39.00
N ASN A 701 59.79 33.07 -39.14
CA ASN A 701 60.52 33.99 -40.02
C ASN A 701 62.02 34.11 -39.74
N LYS A 702 62.46 34.00 -38.47
CA LYS A 702 63.87 34.11 -38.07
C LYS A 702 64.61 32.79 -38.07
N THR A 703 63.93 31.68 -37.77
CA THR A 703 64.60 30.36 -37.64
C THR A 703 64.52 29.59 -38.96
N GLY A 704 63.58 29.91 -39.84
CA GLY A 704 63.32 29.16 -41.07
C GLY A 704 62.79 27.74 -40.81
N THR A 705 62.36 27.45 -39.59
CA THR A 705 61.89 26.13 -39.17
C THR A 705 60.49 26.21 -38.59
N LYS A 706 59.89 25.05 -38.27
CA LYS A 706 58.62 24.97 -37.54
C LYS A 706 58.69 25.41 -36.08
N TYR A 707 59.84 25.89 -35.59
CA TYR A 707 60.05 26.26 -34.19
C TYR A 707 60.49 27.71 -34.04
N ASP A 708 60.00 28.39 -33.01
CA ASP A 708 60.39 29.76 -32.65
C ASP A 708 61.79 29.82 -31.99
N LEU A 709 62.18 31.00 -31.52
CA LEU A 709 63.45 31.20 -30.81
C LEU A 709 63.53 30.47 -29.46
N LEU A 710 62.39 30.15 -28.86
CA LEU A 710 62.27 29.36 -27.64
C LEU A 710 62.15 27.86 -27.93
N LYS A 711 62.30 27.45 -29.20
CA LYS A 711 62.17 26.08 -29.71
C LYS A 711 60.77 25.47 -29.60
N PHE A 712 59.73 26.28 -29.51
CA PHE A 712 58.34 25.82 -29.53
C PHE A 712 57.75 25.93 -30.93
N ASP A 713 56.89 24.99 -31.32
CA ASP A 713 56.19 25.05 -32.60
C ASP A 713 54.88 25.87 -32.55
N THR A 714 54.13 25.85 -33.66
CA THR A 714 52.82 26.52 -33.78
C THR A 714 51.82 26.10 -32.72
N GLU A 715 51.93 24.88 -32.19
CA GLU A 715 51.02 24.31 -31.18
C GLU A 715 51.56 24.48 -29.76
N GLY A 716 52.75 25.07 -29.60
CA GLY A 716 53.38 25.25 -28.30
C GLY A 716 54.07 23.99 -27.79
N ILE A 717 54.45 23.06 -28.67
CA ILE A 717 55.25 21.88 -28.33
C ILE A 717 56.73 22.19 -28.50
N HIS A 718 57.51 21.91 -27.46
CA HIS A 718 58.95 22.17 -27.45
C HIS A 718 59.72 21.08 -28.21
N LYS A 719 60.67 21.51 -29.04
CA LYS A 719 61.43 20.66 -29.98
C LYS A 719 62.10 19.47 -29.32
N ASP A 720 62.68 19.67 -28.14
CA ASP A 720 63.56 18.68 -27.50
C ASP A 720 62.80 17.76 -26.54
N THR A 721 61.80 18.28 -25.81
CA THR A 721 61.02 17.54 -24.80
C THR A 721 59.79 16.85 -25.39
N LYS A 722 59.33 17.27 -26.58
CA LYS A 722 58.10 16.78 -27.22
C LYS A 722 56.84 16.98 -26.37
N THR A 723 56.87 17.94 -25.45
CA THR A 723 55.75 18.33 -24.59
C THR A 723 55.52 19.83 -24.69
N GLU A 724 54.45 20.32 -24.07
CA GLU A 724 54.16 21.76 -23.94
C GLU A 724 55.18 22.52 -23.06
N PHE A 725 56.13 21.83 -22.42
CA PHE A 725 57.11 22.40 -21.49
C PHE A 725 58.54 22.31 -22.06
N ASP A 726 59.34 23.36 -21.85
CA ASP A 726 60.77 23.35 -22.13
C ASP A 726 61.55 22.47 -21.13
N VAL A 727 62.87 22.40 -21.32
CA VAL A 727 63.77 21.62 -20.45
C VAL A 727 63.78 22.07 -18.99
N ASN A 728 63.32 23.30 -18.71
CA ASN A 728 63.23 23.86 -17.36
C ASN A 728 61.79 23.76 -16.80
N GLY A 729 60.90 23.03 -17.49
CA GLY A 729 59.53 22.83 -17.06
C GLY A 729 58.61 24.02 -17.33
N TRP A 730 58.94 24.94 -18.24
CA TRP A 730 58.11 26.09 -18.55
C TRP A 730 57.47 26.00 -19.93
N THR A 731 56.19 26.35 -20.04
CA THR A 731 55.58 26.57 -21.36
C THR A 731 56.13 27.83 -22.03
N TRP A 732 55.86 27.99 -23.33
CA TRP A 732 56.25 29.20 -24.05
C TRP A 732 55.64 30.47 -23.45
N TYR A 733 54.44 30.36 -22.88
CA TYR A 733 53.70 31.45 -22.22
C TYR A 733 53.90 31.54 -20.70
N GLY A 734 54.78 30.72 -20.11
CA GLY A 734 55.25 30.90 -18.73
C GLY A 734 54.54 30.09 -17.65
N LEU A 735 53.84 29.00 -17.98
CA LEU A 735 53.26 28.07 -17.01
C LEU A 735 54.30 27.01 -16.58
N ASN A 736 54.42 26.74 -15.29
CA ASN A 736 55.34 25.73 -14.76
C ASN A 736 54.71 24.32 -14.75
N SER A 737 55.49 23.31 -15.10
CA SER A 737 55.05 21.91 -15.21
C SER A 737 54.72 21.27 -13.85
N GLU A 738 55.42 21.66 -12.78
CA GLU A 738 55.25 21.08 -11.45
C GLU A 738 54.10 21.74 -10.69
N THR A 739 54.06 23.07 -10.65
CA THR A 739 53.05 23.80 -9.87
C THR A 739 51.74 24.01 -10.62
N ARG A 740 51.75 23.89 -11.96
CA ARG A 740 50.64 24.30 -12.83
C ARG A 740 50.22 25.77 -12.59
N ASP A 741 51.15 26.61 -12.15
CA ASP A 741 51.00 28.06 -11.96
C ASP A 741 52.15 28.78 -12.71
N TYR A 742 52.09 30.11 -12.79
CA TYR A 742 53.14 30.95 -13.37
C TYR A 742 54.38 31.09 -12.47
N TYR A 743 54.45 30.31 -11.39
CA TYR A 743 55.50 30.34 -10.38
C TYR A 743 55.96 28.91 -10.09
N ASP A 744 57.27 28.69 -9.99
CA ASP A 744 57.85 27.40 -9.64
C ASP A 744 57.58 27.00 -8.19
N VAL A 745 58.08 25.83 -7.79
CA VAL A 745 57.95 25.31 -6.42
C VAL A 745 58.59 26.21 -5.36
N ASN A 746 59.52 27.08 -5.74
CA ASN A 746 60.15 28.06 -4.86
C ASN A 746 59.40 29.40 -4.84
N GLY A 747 58.32 29.51 -5.62
CA GLY A 747 57.45 30.69 -5.69
C GLY A 747 57.92 31.76 -6.66
N TYR A 748 58.85 31.46 -7.58
CA TYR A 748 59.40 32.40 -8.57
C TYR A 748 58.88 32.12 -9.98
N ASN A 749 58.56 33.17 -10.73
CA ASN A 749 58.14 33.05 -12.13
C ASN A 749 59.29 32.65 -13.06
N LYS A 750 58.99 32.41 -14.35
CA LYS A 750 59.99 32.08 -15.38
C LYS A 750 61.16 33.08 -15.46
N GLU A 751 60.95 34.32 -15.01
CA GLU A 751 61.94 35.40 -14.99
C GLU A 751 62.70 35.52 -13.66
N GLY A 752 62.37 34.72 -12.64
CA GLY A 752 63.05 34.69 -11.35
C GLY A 752 62.49 35.64 -10.28
N TYR A 753 61.24 36.09 -10.39
CA TYR A 753 60.59 36.98 -9.43
C TYR A 753 59.45 36.29 -8.68
N ASP A 754 59.35 36.55 -7.38
CA ASP A 754 58.29 36.02 -6.54
C ASP A 754 56.91 36.65 -6.87
N LYS A 755 55.84 36.15 -6.26
CA LYS A 755 54.47 36.71 -6.43
C LYS A 755 54.35 38.20 -6.07
N SER A 756 55.29 38.73 -5.29
CA SER A 756 55.35 40.15 -4.93
C SER A 756 56.23 40.97 -5.89
N GLY A 757 56.83 40.33 -6.90
CA GLY A 757 57.69 40.95 -7.90
C GLY A 757 59.14 41.10 -7.46
N TYR A 758 59.61 40.35 -6.47
CA TYR A 758 60.97 40.45 -5.93
C TYR A 758 61.81 39.21 -6.24
N ASP A 759 63.07 39.42 -6.61
CA ASP A 759 64.06 38.36 -6.80
C ASP A 759 64.42 37.67 -5.48
N ASP A 760 65.24 36.63 -5.56
CA ASP A 760 65.77 35.87 -4.41
C ASP A 760 66.60 36.72 -3.42
N ARG A 761 66.96 37.95 -3.80
CA ARG A 761 67.64 38.94 -2.96
C ARG A 761 66.67 40.00 -2.38
N GLY A 762 65.37 39.83 -2.60
CA GLY A 762 64.32 40.70 -2.09
C GLY A 762 64.25 42.05 -2.78
N LEU A 763 64.68 42.14 -4.05
CA LEU A 763 64.66 43.35 -4.87
C LEU A 763 63.71 43.18 -6.05
N ASP A 764 62.93 44.22 -6.36
CA ASP A 764 62.13 44.24 -7.57
C ASP A 764 63.00 44.41 -8.83
N SER A 765 62.39 44.30 -10.01
CA SER A 765 63.07 44.47 -11.30
C SER A 765 63.78 45.83 -11.46
N ASP A 766 63.42 46.82 -10.64
CA ASP A 766 64.00 48.17 -10.62
C ASP A 766 65.08 48.34 -9.52
N GLY A 767 65.35 47.29 -8.72
CA GLY A 767 66.37 47.28 -7.67
C GLY A 767 65.95 47.90 -6.33
N TYR A 768 64.65 47.96 -6.04
CA TYR A 768 64.09 48.43 -4.76
C TYR A 768 63.66 47.27 -3.89
N ASN A 769 63.86 47.39 -2.58
CA ASN A 769 63.39 46.40 -1.62
C ASN A 769 61.88 46.52 -1.36
N ARG A 770 61.32 45.56 -0.62
CA ARG A 770 59.89 45.54 -0.25
C ARG A 770 59.38 46.77 0.50
N SER A 771 60.27 47.56 1.12
CA SER A 771 59.91 48.83 1.77
C SER A 771 59.97 50.02 0.81
N GLY A 772 60.14 49.78 -0.50
CA GLY A 772 60.24 50.78 -1.54
C GLY A 772 61.58 51.52 -1.58
N TRP A 773 62.63 51.04 -0.91
CA TRP A 773 63.92 51.70 -0.87
C TRP A 773 64.95 51.00 -1.75
N SER A 774 65.67 51.78 -2.56
CA SER A 774 66.83 51.27 -3.30
C SER A 774 68.01 51.06 -2.35
N ARG A 775 69.02 50.31 -2.79
CA ARG A 775 70.29 50.16 -2.04
C ARG A 775 70.99 51.49 -1.73
N LYS A 776 70.66 52.56 -2.46
CA LYS A 776 71.21 53.92 -2.24
C LYS A 776 70.34 54.79 -1.33
N GLY A 777 69.28 54.24 -0.73
CA GLY A 777 68.38 54.98 0.17
C GLY A 777 67.44 55.94 -0.55
N ILE A 778 67.08 55.64 -1.81
CA ILE A 778 66.08 56.39 -2.59
C ILE A 778 64.76 55.64 -2.54
N PHE A 779 63.66 56.34 -2.25
CA PHE A 779 62.33 55.76 -2.21
C PHE A 779 61.71 55.73 -3.61
N LYS A 780 61.24 54.56 -4.04
CA LYS A 780 60.67 54.30 -5.38
C LYS A 780 59.57 55.28 -5.73
N GLY A 781 58.72 55.61 -4.75
CA GLY A 781 57.53 56.43 -4.96
C GLY A 781 57.79 57.91 -5.21
N THR A 782 58.89 58.47 -4.67
CA THR A 782 59.22 59.90 -4.82
C THR A 782 60.45 60.13 -5.69
N GLY A 783 61.27 59.09 -5.92
CA GLY A 783 62.58 59.23 -6.55
C GLY A 783 63.60 59.99 -5.69
N THR A 784 63.29 60.26 -4.42
CA THR A 784 64.16 61.02 -3.50
C THR A 784 64.56 60.19 -2.28
N ARG A 785 65.42 60.74 -1.42
CA ARG A 785 65.77 60.12 -0.13
C ARG A 785 64.64 60.13 0.92
N TYR A 786 63.45 60.61 0.59
CA TYR A 786 62.30 60.73 1.49
C TYR A 786 61.08 60.02 0.91
N ASP A 787 60.27 59.37 1.76
CA ASP A 787 58.97 58.80 1.37
C ASP A 787 57.91 59.90 1.13
N TYR A 788 56.69 59.50 0.77
CA TYR A 788 55.58 60.42 0.51
C TYR A 788 55.19 61.30 1.71
N TYR A 789 55.59 60.92 2.92
CA TYR A 789 55.31 61.64 4.16
C TYR A 789 56.53 62.44 4.64
N GLY A 790 57.58 62.51 3.82
CA GLY A 790 58.78 63.27 4.10
C GLY A 790 59.79 62.56 5.01
N PHE A 791 59.67 61.25 5.25
CA PHE A 791 60.62 60.52 6.09
C PHE A 791 61.74 59.86 5.27
N ASP A 792 62.98 59.97 5.74
CA ASP A 792 64.09 59.23 5.11
C ASP A 792 64.13 57.74 5.52
N VAL A 793 65.06 56.98 4.94
CA VAL A 793 65.23 55.54 5.23
C VAL A 793 65.49 55.25 6.73
N ARG A 794 65.90 56.24 7.52
CA ARG A 794 66.10 56.14 8.98
C ARG A 794 64.85 56.57 9.77
N GLY A 795 63.79 57.01 9.10
CA GLY A 795 62.55 57.45 9.70
C GLY A 795 62.60 58.87 10.26
N ILE A 796 63.47 59.75 9.72
CA ILE A 796 63.54 61.17 10.11
C ILE A 796 62.78 62.02 9.10
N ASN A 797 61.83 62.82 9.59
CA ASN A 797 61.01 63.70 8.76
C ASN A 797 61.83 64.93 8.31
N LYS A 798 61.72 65.26 7.02
CA LYS A 798 62.44 66.37 6.38
C LYS A 798 62.11 67.73 7.00
N GLU A 799 60.85 67.96 7.37
CA GLU A 799 60.38 69.27 7.84
C GLU A 799 60.56 69.45 9.35
N THR A 800 60.31 68.42 10.15
CA THR A 800 60.43 68.54 11.62
C THR A 800 61.82 68.16 12.17
N GLY A 801 62.66 67.50 11.35
CA GLY A 801 63.95 66.94 11.79
C GLY A 801 63.83 65.84 12.84
N SER A 802 62.61 65.35 13.10
CA SER A 802 62.33 64.39 14.17
C SER A 802 61.78 63.07 13.62
N ARG A 803 61.57 62.09 14.49
CA ARG A 803 60.90 60.82 14.11
C ARG A 803 59.40 60.98 13.84
N TYR A 804 58.83 62.17 14.00
CA TYR A 804 57.40 62.44 13.82
C TYR A 804 57.19 63.64 12.89
N ASP A 805 56.16 63.61 12.06
CA ASP A 805 55.74 64.74 11.22
C ASP A 805 55.07 65.86 12.05
N GLU A 806 54.65 66.93 11.38
CA GLU A 806 53.99 68.09 12.00
C GLU A 806 52.64 67.72 12.66
N TYR A 807 52.02 66.61 12.25
CA TYR A 807 50.78 66.09 12.81
C TYR A 807 51.01 65.08 13.94
N GLY A 808 52.27 64.77 14.24
CA GLY A 808 52.67 63.88 15.32
C GLY A 808 52.68 62.40 14.94
N TRP A 809 52.77 62.03 13.67
CA TRP A 809 52.89 60.63 13.22
C TRP A 809 54.31 60.27 12.83
N ASN A 810 54.79 59.08 13.14
CA ASN A 810 56.08 58.61 12.63
C ASN A 810 55.97 57.98 11.24
N SER A 811 57.10 57.59 10.63
CA SER A 811 57.14 56.96 9.30
C SER A 811 56.28 55.69 9.18
N ARG A 812 55.97 55.03 10.29
CA ARG A 812 55.10 53.84 10.35
C ARG A 812 53.63 54.16 10.64
N GLY A 813 53.26 55.44 10.70
CA GLY A 813 51.90 55.88 11.02
C GLY A 813 51.53 55.69 12.49
N ILE A 814 52.48 55.79 13.42
CA ILE A 814 52.23 55.71 14.87
C ILE A 814 52.22 57.12 15.47
N SER A 815 51.17 57.43 16.23
CA SER A 815 50.97 58.73 16.87
C SER A 815 51.90 58.93 18.06
N LYS A 816 52.51 60.10 18.14
CA LYS A 816 53.41 60.54 19.22
C LYS A 816 52.69 60.61 20.57
N LYS A 817 51.38 60.93 20.56
CA LYS A 817 50.59 61.11 21.79
C LYS A 817 50.12 59.78 22.38
N THR A 818 49.67 58.85 21.55
CA THR A 818 49.07 57.58 22.01
C THR A 818 50.03 56.39 21.95
N GLY A 819 51.09 56.47 21.14
CA GLY A 819 51.98 55.35 20.87
C GLY A 819 51.35 54.25 20.00
N THR A 820 50.15 54.47 19.45
CA THR A 820 49.44 53.50 18.61
C THR A 820 49.25 54.05 17.19
N LYS A 821 48.67 53.23 16.29
CA LYS A 821 48.28 53.68 14.95
C LYS A 821 47.11 54.68 14.94
N TYR A 822 46.55 55.02 16.10
CA TYR A 822 45.37 55.88 16.23
C TYR A 822 45.66 57.06 17.14
N ASP A 823 45.07 58.23 16.88
CA ASP A 823 45.18 59.40 17.73
C ASP A 823 44.27 59.30 18.97
N SER A 824 44.21 60.37 19.79
CA SER A 824 43.39 60.40 21.01
C SER A 824 41.89 60.32 20.75
N LEU A 825 41.45 60.51 19.51
CA LEU A 825 40.06 60.41 19.07
C LEU A 825 39.78 59.07 18.38
N GLY A 826 40.77 58.18 18.30
CA GLY A 826 40.63 56.85 17.71
C GLY A 826 40.80 56.81 16.19
N PHE A 827 41.36 57.85 15.56
CA PHE A 827 41.57 57.90 14.10
C PHE A 827 43.00 57.61 13.71
N ASP A 828 43.22 56.83 12.65
CA ASP A 828 44.55 56.64 12.09
C ASP A 828 45.02 57.86 11.27
N ARG A 829 46.29 57.82 10.82
CA ARG A 829 46.88 58.92 10.01
C ARG A 829 46.07 59.26 8.75
N ASN A 830 45.22 58.34 8.27
CA ASN A 830 44.43 58.49 7.06
C ASN A 830 42.94 58.78 7.36
N GLY A 831 42.55 58.98 8.62
CA GLY A 831 41.18 59.32 9.01
C GLY A 831 40.24 58.12 9.22
N LEU A 832 40.78 56.90 9.35
CA LEU A 832 39.99 55.70 9.63
C LEU A 832 39.80 55.52 11.15
N HIS A 833 38.55 55.40 11.61
CA HIS A 833 38.27 55.22 13.04
C HIS A 833 38.45 53.76 13.49
N GLN A 834 39.19 53.54 14.58
CA GLN A 834 39.64 52.22 15.06
C GLN A 834 38.50 51.22 15.31
N THR A 835 37.36 51.71 15.81
CA THR A 835 36.25 50.84 16.21
C THR A 835 35.30 50.54 15.07
N THR A 836 35.12 51.49 14.15
CA THR A 836 34.08 51.37 13.11
C THR A 836 34.65 50.98 11.75
N GLY A 837 35.97 51.15 11.54
CA GLY A 837 36.62 50.90 10.25
C GLY A 837 36.07 51.79 9.12
N LYS A 838 35.45 52.93 9.47
CA LYS A 838 34.90 53.89 8.51
C LYS A 838 35.69 55.19 8.55
N ASN A 839 35.86 55.79 7.37
CA ASN A 839 36.40 57.14 7.23
C ASN A 839 35.32 58.14 7.64
N TYR A 840 35.66 59.05 8.54
CA TYR A 840 34.84 60.22 8.88
C TYR A 840 35.64 61.49 8.61
N SER A 841 34.93 62.62 8.44
CA SER A 841 35.61 63.92 8.45
C SER A 841 36.33 64.11 9.79
N ARG A 842 37.46 64.83 9.79
CA ARG A 842 38.29 65.11 10.97
C ARG A 842 37.50 65.74 12.14
N ASP A 843 36.38 66.39 11.83
CA ASP A 843 35.48 67.04 12.80
C ASP A 843 34.26 66.18 13.19
N GLY A 844 34.21 64.90 12.81
CA GLY A 844 33.19 63.95 13.29
C GLY A 844 31.85 63.99 12.54
N TRP A 845 31.82 64.52 11.32
CA TRP A 845 30.63 64.50 10.45
C TRP A 845 30.55 63.26 9.58
N LYS A 846 29.34 62.70 9.46
CA LYS A 846 29.00 61.67 8.47
C LYS A 846 28.63 62.28 7.12
N ASN A 847 28.63 61.46 6.07
CA ASN A 847 28.24 61.87 4.71
C ASN A 847 26.78 62.37 4.60
N ASP A 848 25.90 61.97 5.53
CA ASP A 848 24.51 62.42 5.61
C ASP A 848 24.33 63.70 6.43
N ALA A 849 25.43 64.42 6.71
CA ALA A 849 25.48 65.64 7.52
C ALA A 849 24.99 65.48 8.97
N THR A 850 24.93 64.25 9.52
CA THR A 850 24.76 64.06 10.97
C THR A 850 26.08 64.02 11.72
N HIS A 851 26.14 64.70 12.87
CA HIS A 851 27.30 64.69 13.75
C HIS A 851 27.32 63.44 14.62
N ILE A 852 28.45 62.72 14.68
CA ILE A 852 28.51 61.41 15.36
C ILE A 852 28.23 61.48 16.87
N VAL A 853 28.49 62.63 17.50
CA VAL A 853 28.31 62.80 18.97
C VAL A 853 26.87 63.17 19.33
N THR A 854 26.21 64.03 18.56
CA THR A 854 24.85 64.50 18.90
C THR A 854 23.77 63.64 18.24
N GLY A 855 24.10 62.92 17.17
CA GLY A 855 23.13 62.17 16.37
C GLY A 855 22.17 63.07 15.59
N THR A 856 22.43 64.38 15.51
CA THR A 856 21.60 65.36 14.81
C THR A 856 22.40 66.07 13.71
N GLY A 857 21.72 66.88 12.90
CA GLY A 857 22.37 67.76 11.92
C GLY A 857 23.21 68.88 12.53
N TYR A 858 23.30 69.00 13.86
CA TYR A 858 24.04 70.04 14.57
C TYR A 858 25.13 69.43 15.47
N ASP A 859 26.29 70.07 15.55
CA ASP A 859 27.35 69.71 16.48
C ASP A 859 26.93 70.01 17.94
N PRO A 860 27.71 69.59 18.96
CA PRO A 860 27.38 69.86 20.37
C PRO A 860 27.29 71.34 20.73
N LYS A 861 27.74 72.24 19.84
CA LYS A 861 27.65 73.69 20.00
C LYS A 861 26.44 74.30 19.29
N GLY A 862 25.62 73.47 18.62
CA GLY A 862 24.37 73.89 17.99
C GLY A 862 24.52 74.40 16.56
N TYR A 863 25.63 74.09 15.87
CA TYR A 863 25.88 74.52 14.49
C TYR A 863 25.88 73.33 13.53
N ASP A 864 25.29 73.51 12.35
CA ASP A 864 25.25 72.48 11.31
C ASP A 864 26.62 72.28 10.64
N ILE A 865 26.68 71.34 9.69
CA ILE A 865 27.90 71.04 8.94
C ILE A 865 28.46 72.26 8.18
N TYR A 866 27.63 73.26 7.89
CA TYR A 866 28.00 74.50 7.22
C TYR A 866 28.35 75.63 8.20
N GLY A 867 28.21 75.38 9.50
CA GLY A 867 28.55 76.33 10.56
C GLY A 867 27.43 77.30 10.94
N TYR A 868 26.18 77.03 10.55
CA TYR A 868 25.01 77.84 10.87
C TYR A 868 24.17 77.21 11.98
N ASP A 869 23.65 78.04 12.87
CA ASP A 869 22.69 77.61 13.87
C ASP A 869 21.31 77.35 13.24
N LYS A 870 20.40 76.82 14.05
CA LYS A 870 19.02 76.50 13.61
C LYS A 870 18.23 77.69 13.07
N ASP A 871 18.62 78.91 13.40
CA ASP A 871 17.96 80.13 12.95
C ASP A 871 18.63 80.68 11.67
N GLY A 872 19.65 79.97 11.15
CA GLY A 872 20.35 80.31 9.91
C GLY A 872 21.51 81.28 10.10
N TYR A 873 22.04 81.45 11.32
CA TYR A 873 23.13 82.38 11.62
C TYR A 873 24.44 81.65 11.91
N ASP A 874 25.54 82.13 11.34
CA ASP A 874 26.86 81.58 11.58
C ASP A 874 27.32 81.81 13.03
N ARG A 875 28.47 81.22 13.40
CA ARG A 875 29.07 81.39 14.74
C ARG A 875 29.36 82.84 15.14
N ARG A 876 29.28 83.78 14.20
CA ARG A 876 29.49 85.21 14.41
C ARG A 876 28.18 86.00 14.44
N GLY A 877 27.04 85.33 14.29
CA GLY A 877 25.71 85.93 14.39
C GLY A 877 25.18 86.53 13.09
N TYR A 878 25.73 86.15 11.93
CA TYR A 878 25.29 86.64 10.62
C TYR A 878 24.66 85.52 9.79
N ASN A 879 23.56 85.83 9.10
CA ASN A 879 22.94 84.89 8.18
C ASN A 879 23.78 84.70 6.91
N PHE A 880 23.33 83.81 6.01
CA PHE A 880 24.04 83.52 4.76
C PHE A 880 24.24 84.76 3.87
N SER A 881 23.39 85.78 3.99
CA SER A 881 23.51 87.07 3.29
C SER A 881 24.47 88.06 3.98
N GLY A 882 25.10 87.67 5.08
CA GLY A 882 26.01 88.52 5.85
C GLY A 882 25.29 89.57 6.70
N ILE A 883 24.00 89.35 7.02
CA ILE A 883 23.18 90.27 7.81
C ILE A 883 22.96 89.68 9.21
N ASP A 884 23.16 90.48 10.25
CA ASP A 884 22.94 90.07 11.64
C ASP A 884 21.45 89.98 11.97
N ARG A 885 21.15 89.46 13.17
CA ARG A 885 19.77 89.28 13.64
C ARG A 885 18.96 90.59 13.74
N ASN A 886 19.63 91.74 13.68
CA ASN A 886 19.03 93.06 13.80
C ASN A 886 18.95 93.81 12.45
N GLY A 887 19.30 93.18 11.33
CA GLY A 887 19.21 93.78 10.00
C GLY A 887 20.45 94.56 9.55
N PHE A 888 21.60 94.38 10.21
CA PHE A 888 22.86 95.05 9.86
C PHE A 888 23.82 94.14 9.12
N ASP A 889 24.50 94.65 8.08
CA ASP A 889 25.59 93.92 7.44
C ASP A 889 26.87 93.86 8.30
N ARG A 890 27.87 93.13 7.82
CA ARG A 890 29.17 92.96 8.50
C ARG A 890 29.97 94.26 8.66
N ASP A 891 29.58 95.33 7.96
CA ASP A 891 30.17 96.67 8.06
C ASP A 891 29.34 97.63 8.94
N GLY A 892 28.24 97.14 9.53
CA GLY A 892 27.39 97.88 10.46
C GLY A 892 26.36 98.80 9.80
N ARG A 893 26.01 98.57 8.53
CA ARG A 893 24.95 99.34 7.83
C ARG A 893 23.61 98.62 7.93
N TYR A 894 22.57 99.37 8.28
CA TYR A 894 21.20 98.84 8.36
C TYR A 894 20.64 98.64 6.96
N ILE A 895 20.25 97.41 6.64
CA ILE A 895 19.65 97.01 5.37
C ILE A 895 18.20 96.62 5.68
N GLY A 896 17.31 97.61 5.69
CA GLY A 896 15.89 97.41 6.02
C GLY A 896 14.97 97.46 4.81
N GLU A 897 14.34 96.33 4.49
CA GLU A 897 12.88 96.12 4.56
C GLU A 897 12.60 94.69 5.03
#